data_AF-A0A7C1X2N3-F1
#
_entry.id   AF-A0A7C1X2N3-F1
#
_cell.length_a   1.000
_cell.length_b   1.000
_cell.length_c   1.000
_cell.angle_alpha   90.00
_cell.angle_beta   90.00
_cell.angle_gamma   90.00
#
_symmetry.space_group_name_H-M   'P 1'
#
loop_
_entity.id
_entity.type
_entity.pdbx_description
1 polymer ?
#
loop_
_entity_poly.entity_id
_entity_poly.type
_entity_poly.pdbx_seq_one_letter_code
_entity_poly.pdbx_strand_id
1 'polypeptide(L)'
;MRSPTSGSTGPTCSDPRGALRKGGRPNVAEPSKSQNRAAVALLGIALVLLGITMNPWSVGRTLAGDGEIDSPALLALLFAIEAAACFIGLVFLVRGARVPKAGAIAFVVLPLAAFGAIQTWRTRSDLLESERKLALLESINASEDLLQTLTARLGDWNWSLMNLEFPDAHARALFAPEVSACDLVPEGPEEALPLGGGLVRSRTWGVDPAMVTSSREDLALLEPFFERVDYLDHGKFYFWRGAFRDEATFVSEMGISALARMLSGEWASLGGKLEVVWTRDGAEDGEEPIWSVSEFRLQELHSIESERKLFREDLDRALPDPETRAEARRSVHEEMVIARALDPNWDAPQWFTREATDRHPGLAVVDWNGDGFDDIYVLSRWNTNLFLENQGDGTFLERGAELGLDLDGRSSSAVFCDLDNDGDPDCVVGRTLARSRVFENTGDGFRDVSAAFGDALPFCVSSVSAVDVDSDGLLDLYFSTYAARMIHQEMGKGGAMDPSSGDLGSVSEGAFLRGYLPDGDAEELYRRYRTIGHPILDRPGPPNVLLRNRGGGPANFEPVRDGAGDVAVWRNTFQTTFVDWDGDGDQDAYVANDFAPNNFLRNDGGKFVDVTEETGTADVGFGMGADFGDYNNDGTLDLYVTNMFSKAGRRITSQIATLDPRFAEFARGNSLFRGEGGSFEKVSGLAPPALQVEKAGWSWGGQFLDIDNDGYLDVHALSGHFTAPKEIAIPVDT
;
A
#
# COMPACT_ATOMS: atom_id res chain seq x y z
N MET A 1 -22.11 26.56 -58.18
CA MET A 1 -23.06 25.64 -58.87
C MET A 1 -24.12 25.29 -57.84
N ARG A 2 -25.27 25.98 -57.87
CA ARG A 2 -26.55 25.59 -58.50
C ARG A 2 -27.19 24.33 -57.89
N SER A 3 -28.32 24.58 -57.22
CA SER A 3 -29.49 23.71 -57.02
C SER A 3 -30.03 23.14 -58.35
N PRO A 4 -30.88 22.08 -58.29
CA PRO A 4 -32.36 22.18 -58.24
C PRO A 4 -33.02 21.08 -57.34
N THR A 5 -34.13 21.27 -56.58
CA THR A 5 -35.60 21.28 -56.91
C THR A 5 -36.05 20.16 -57.87
N SER A 6 -37.17 19.42 -57.77
CA SER A 6 -38.55 19.52 -57.20
C SER A 6 -39.23 18.13 -57.45
N GLY A 7 -40.30 17.64 -56.81
CA GLY A 7 -41.69 18.14 -56.63
C GLY A 7 -42.62 16.93 -56.32
N SER A 8 -43.61 17.04 -55.40
CA SER A 8 -45.05 17.42 -55.60
C SER A 8 -45.94 16.19 -55.91
N THR A 9 -47.19 15.96 -55.43
CA THR A 9 -48.44 16.72 -55.16
C THR A 9 -49.44 15.78 -54.43
N GLY A 10 -50.30 16.12 -53.45
CA GLY A 10 -51.46 17.07 -53.38
C GLY A 10 -52.79 16.25 -53.16
N PRO A 11 -54.00 16.81 -52.89
CA PRO A 11 -54.42 18.16 -52.42
C PRO A 11 -55.56 18.14 -51.34
N THR A 12 -56.28 19.28 -51.24
CA THR A 12 -57.01 19.96 -50.14
C THR A 12 -58.57 19.92 -50.12
N CYS A 13 -59.18 20.45 -49.03
CA CYS A 13 -60.49 21.20 -48.83
C CYS A 13 -61.32 20.63 -47.65
N SER A 14 -62.15 21.34 -46.84
CA SER A 14 -62.62 22.73 -46.70
C SER A 14 -63.53 22.86 -45.44
N ASP A 15 -63.53 24.02 -44.76
CA ASP A 15 -64.47 24.49 -43.69
C ASP A 15 -65.93 24.65 -44.22
N PRO A 16 -67.05 24.66 -43.43
CA PRO A 16 -67.46 25.85 -42.65
C PRO A 16 -68.33 25.66 -41.36
N ARG A 17 -68.26 26.71 -40.54
CA ARG A 17 -69.10 27.21 -39.42
C ARG A 17 -70.64 26.99 -39.50
N GLY A 18 -71.28 26.91 -38.33
CA GLY A 18 -72.72 27.16 -38.13
C GLY A 18 -73.08 27.49 -36.67
N ALA A 19 -73.71 28.65 -36.45
CA ALA A 19 -73.98 29.26 -35.15
C ALA A 19 -75.40 29.00 -34.59
N LEU A 20 -75.48 28.98 -33.25
CA LEU A 20 -76.56 29.46 -32.35
C LEU A 20 -78.05 29.31 -32.75
N ARG A 21 -78.81 28.51 -31.98
CA ARG A 21 -80.03 28.97 -31.25
C ARG A 21 -80.64 27.94 -30.28
N LYS A 22 -80.86 28.42 -29.05
CA LYS A 22 -81.94 28.21 -28.06
C LYS A 22 -82.70 26.86 -27.99
N GLY A 23 -82.73 26.32 -26.76
CA GLY A 23 -83.98 25.90 -26.11
C GLY A 23 -83.96 24.54 -25.43
N GLY A 24 -84.29 24.52 -24.12
CA GLY A 24 -84.84 23.33 -23.46
C GLY A 24 -83.98 22.71 -22.37
N ARG A 25 -84.34 22.94 -21.11
CA ARG A 25 -83.98 22.06 -19.99
C ARG A 25 -84.65 20.68 -20.20
N PRO A 26 -83.99 19.60 -19.77
CA PRO A 26 -84.67 18.71 -18.84
C PRO A 26 -83.79 18.34 -17.63
N ASN A 27 -84.48 18.02 -16.52
CA ASN A 27 -83.96 17.65 -15.22
C ASN A 27 -82.85 16.58 -15.27
N VAL A 28 -81.72 16.87 -14.62
CA VAL A 28 -80.79 15.84 -14.13
C VAL A 28 -81.04 15.66 -12.64
N ALA A 29 -81.29 14.43 -12.24
CA ALA A 29 -81.49 14.01 -10.86
C ALA A 29 -80.26 14.36 -10.00
N GLU A 30 -80.51 14.78 -8.76
CA GLU A 30 -79.47 14.98 -7.74
C GLU A 30 -78.64 13.69 -7.56
N PRO A 31 -77.30 13.75 -7.63
CA PRO A 31 -76.49 12.67 -7.09
C PRO A 31 -76.67 12.69 -5.57
N SER A 32 -77.14 11.57 -5.03
CA SER A 32 -77.30 11.39 -3.59
C SER A 32 -76.01 11.77 -2.84
N LYS A 33 -76.15 12.33 -1.63
CA LYS A 33 -75.05 12.77 -0.75
C LYS A 33 -73.94 11.73 -0.50
N SER A 34 -74.08 10.47 -0.91
CA SER A 34 -73.07 9.42 -0.78
C SER A 34 -72.02 9.41 -1.90
N GLN A 35 -72.34 9.79 -3.14
CA GLN A 35 -71.37 9.77 -4.26
C GLN A 35 -70.32 10.88 -4.14
N ASN A 36 -70.71 12.06 -3.63
CA ASN A 36 -69.75 13.13 -3.33
C ASN A 36 -68.81 12.79 -2.17
N ARG A 37 -69.20 11.90 -1.25
CA ARG A 37 -68.33 11.47 -0.14
C ARG A 37 -67.29 10.45 -0.56
N ALA A 38 -67.65 9.52 -1.45
CA ALA A 38 -66.71 8.56 -2.02
C ALA A 38 -65.70 9.24 -2.94
N ALA A 39 -66.15 10.18 -3.78
CA ALA A 39 -65.27 10.96 -4.66
C ALA A 39 -64.32 11.87 -3.87
N VAL A 40 -64.79 12.52 -2.80
CA VAL A 40 -63.94 13.37 -1.92
C VAL A 40 -62.98 12.52 -1.08
N ALA A 41 -63.39 11.33 -0.62
CA ALA A 41 -62.49 10.41 0.09
C ALA A 41 -61.43 9.80 -0.85
N LEU A 42 -61.79 9.43 -2.08
CA LEU A 42 -60.86 8.96 -3.10
C LEU A 42 -59.92 10.08 -3.56
N LEU A 43 -60.39 11.31 -3.69
CA LEU A 43 -59.55 12.48 -3.98
C LEU A 43 -58.60 12.80 -2.81
N GLY A 44 -59.06 12.67 -1.56
CA GLY A 44 -58.23 12.82 -0.37
C GLY A 44 -57.17 11.73 -0.25
N ILE A 45 -57.53 10.47 -0.53
CA ILE A 45 -56.59 9.34 -0.58
C ILE A 45 -55.62 9.50 -1.76
N ALA A 46 -56.09 9.95 -2.93
CA ALA A 46 -55.26 10.22 -4.09
C ALA A 46 -54.31 11.39 -3.85
N LEU A 47 -54.71 12.44 -3.13
CA LEU A 47 -53.85 13.57 -2.74
C LEU A 47 -52.84 13.18 -1.65
N VAL A 48 -53.22 12.33 -0.70
CA VAL A 48 -52.30 11.75 0.29
C VAL A 48 -51.30 10.82 -0.40
N LEU A 49 -51.76 9.99 -1.34
CA LEU A 49 -50.87 9.14 -2.16
C LEU A 49 -50.00 9.97 -3.10
N LEU A 50 -50.50 11.06 -3.70
CA LEU A 50 -49.69 11.99 -4.50
C LEU A 50 -48.65 12.73 -3.64
N GLY A 51 -48.98 13.11 -2.41
CA GLY A 51 -48.02 13.68 -1.46
C GLY A 51 -46.93 12.67 -1.08
N ILE A 52 -47.32 11.43 -0.81
CA ILE A 52 -46.40 10.32 -0.49
C ILE A 52 -45.51 9.93 -1.69
N THR A 53 -46.00 10.04 -2.93
CA THR A 53 -45.22 9.69 -4.13
C THR A 53 -44.33 10.81 -4.63
N MET A 54 -44.51 12.05 -4.18
CA MET A 54 -43.65 13.17 -4.54
C MET A 54 -42.57 13.36 -3.48
N ASN A 55 -41.37 12.80 -3.73
CA ASN A 55 -40.19 13.12 -2.94
C ASN A 55 -40.01 14.67 -2.90
N PRO A 56 -39.99 15.31 -1.72
CA PRO A 56 -39.85 16.77 -1.60
C PRO A 56 -38.63 17.31 -2.36
N TRP A 57 -37.60 16.46 -2.49
CA TRP A 57 -36.39 16.73 -3.23
C TRP A 57 -36.57 16.66 -4.76
N SER A 58 -37.41 15.76 -5.29
CA SER A 58 -37.73 15.73 -6.72
C SER A 58 -38.63 16.90 -7.13
N VAL A 59 -39.55 17.32 -6.24
CA VAL A 59 -40.34 18.55 -6.40
C VAL A 59 -39.45 19.77 -6.34
N GLY A 60 -38.53 19.81 -5.38
CA GLY A 60 -37.52 20.85 -5.26
C GLY A 60 -36.70 21.01 -6.54
N ARG A 61 -36.15 19.92 -7.09
CA ARG A 61 -35.38 19.96 -8.36
C ARG A 61 -36.22 20.40 -9.56
N THR A 62 -37.47 19.94 -9.64
CA THR A 62 -38.38 20.28 -10.74
C THR A 62 -38.84 21.74 -10.69
N LEU A 63 -38.95 22.32 -9.49
CA LEU A 63 -39.33 23.73 -9.28
C LEU A 63 -38.13 24.70 -9.33
N ALA A 64 -36.93 24.24 -8.96
CA ALA A 64 -35.72 25.07 -8.94
C ALA A 64 -35.01 25.15 -10.29
N GLY A 65 -35.17 24.14 -11.18
CA GLY A 65 -34.61 24.10 -12.52
C GLY A 65 -33.07 24.13 -12.54
N ASP A 66 -32.41 22.98 -12.69
CA ASP A 66 -30.95 22.75 -12.77
C ASP A 66 -30.02 23.50 -11.78
N GLY A 67 -30.54 24.30 -10.85
CA GLY A 67 -29.78 24.95 -9.78
C GLY A 67 -29.91 24.22 -8.43
N GLU A 68 -28.81 24.22 -7.66
CA GLU A 68 -28.74 23.67 -6.30
C GLU A 68 -29.74 24.32 -5.34
N ILE A 69 -30.40 23.51 -4.52
CA ILE A 69 -31.40 23.97 -3.55
C ILE A 69 -30.69 24.27 -2.24
N ASP A 70 -30.16 25.48 -2.11
CA ASP A 70 -29.32 25.88 -0.98
C ASP A 70 -30.09 26.57 0.18
N SER A 71 -31.42 26.43 0.19
CA SER A 71 -32.28 27.17 1.11
C SER A 71 -33.01 26.23 2.09
N PRO A 72 -32.53 26.13 3.35
CA PRO A 72 -33.26 25.49 4.45
C PRO A 72 -34.69 26.02 4.61
N ALA A 73 -34.93 27.28 4.23
CA ALA A 73 -36.24 27.92 4.27
C ALA A 73 -37.20 27.39 3.18
N LEU A 74 -36.70 27.08 1.97
CA LEU A 74 -37.52 26.52 0.89
C LEU A 74 -37.96 25.09 1.22
N LEU A 75 -37.05 24.28 1.77
CA LEU A 75 -37.37 22.94 2.28
C LEU A 75 -38.36 23.00 3.44
N ALA A 76 -38.16 23.88 4.43
CA ALA A 76 -39.11 24.08 5.52
C ALA A 76 -40.51 24.50 5.03
N LEU A 77 -40.57 25.32 3.97
CA LEU A 77 -41.82 25.71 3.33
C LEU A 77 -42.51 24.52 2.64
N LEU A 78 -41.75 23.68 1.93
CA LEU A 78 -42.29 22.45 1.30
C LEU A 78 -42.83 21.48 2.36
N PHE A 79 -42.12 21.29 3.48
CA PHE A 79 -42.62 20.52 4.63
C PHE A 79 -43.89 21.10 5.24
N ALA A 80 -43.98 22.42 5.38
CA ALA A 80 -45.16 23.08 5.91
C ALA A 80 -46.37 22.91 4.98
N ILE A 81 -46.15 22.96 3.66
CA ILE A 81 -47.20 22.72 2.64
C ILE A 81 -47.69 21.27 2.71
N GLU A 82 -46.79 20.31 2.86
CA GLU A 82 -47.12 18.88 2.90
C GLU A 82 -47.86 18.51 4.20
N ALA A 83 -47.42 19.05 5.34
CA ALA A 83 -48.11 18.91 6.61
C ALA A 83 -49.50 19.56 6.58
N ALA A 84 -49.62 20.74 5.94
CA ALA A 84 -50.91 21.41 5.75
C ALA A 84 -51.84 20.62 4.83
N ALA A 85 -51.34 20.02 3.76
CA ALA A 85 -52.12 19.18 2.84
C ALA A 85 -52.65 17.93 3.55
N CYS A 86 -51.82 17.26 4.36
CA CYS A 86 -52.23 16.14 5.21
C CYS A 86 -53.28 16.54 6.26
N PHE A 87 -53.10 17.70 6.90
CA PHE A 87 -54.03 18.22 7.89
C PHE A 87 -55.39 18.63 7.27
N ILE A 88 -55.38 19.22 6.08
CA ILE A 88 -56.60 19.55 5.32
C ILE A 88 -57.31 18.27 4.90
N GLY A 89 -56.59 17.27 4.40
CA GLY A 89 -57.14 15.93 4.08
C GLY A 89 -57.83 15.27 5.28
N LEU A 90 -57.21 15.37 6.47
CA LEU A 90 -57.76 14.91 7.74
C LEU A 90 -59.07 15.64 8.12
N VAL A 91 -59.11 16.96 7.98
CA VAL A 91 -60.31 17.77 8.28
C VAL A 91 -61.48 17.42 7.35
N PHE A 92 -61.21 17.16 6.07
CA PHE A 92 -62.22 16.70 5.10
C PHE A 92 -62.72 15.27 5.39
N LEU A 93 -61.84 14.36 5.84
CA LEU A 93 -62.21 13.01 6.27
C LEU A 93 -63.06 13.00 7.57
N VAL A 94 -62.78 13.92 8.50
CA VAL A 94 -63.46 14.01 9.81
C VAL A 94 -64.89 14.56 9.70
N ARG A 95 -65.21 15.41 8.71
CA ARG A 95 -66.56 16.01 8.55
C ARG A 95 -67.61 15.12 7.85
N GLY A 96 -67.43 13.79 7.87
CA GLY A 96 -68.17 12.83 7.04
C GLY A 96 -68.99 11.70 7.71
N ALA A 97 -69.23 11.72 9.03
CA ALA A 97 -70.14 10.85 9.83
C ALA A 97 -69.62 9.49 10.42
N ARG A 98 -69.63 9.49 11.77
CA ARG A 98 -69.78 8.42 12.81
C ARG A 98 -69.23 7.01 12.57
N VAL A 99 -68.00 6.81 13.05
CA VAL A 99 -67.53 5.66 13.85
C VAL A 99 -66.61 6.26 14.93
N PRO A 100 -66.37 5.66 16.12
CA PRO A 100 -65.23 6.02 16.98
C PRO A 100 -63.93 5.53 16.30
N LYS A 101 -63.63 6.11 15.13
CA LYS A 101 -62.50 5.91 14.24
C LYS A 101 -61.29 6.75 14.66
N ALA A 102 -61.25 7.20 15.92
CA ALA A 102 -60.11 7.94 16.47
C ALA A 102 -58.90 7.03 16.73
N GLY A 103 -59.13 5.76 17.10
CA GLY A 103 -58.04 4.81 17.37
C GLY A 103 -57.46 4.13 16.12
N ALA A 104 -58.31 3.73 15.16
CA ALA A 104 -57.87 2.90 14.03
C ALA A 104 -57.08 3.66 12.95
N ILE A 105 -57.33 4.96 12.77
CA ILE A 105 -56.60 5.79 11.79
C ILE A 105 -55.31 6.34 12.39
N ALA A 106 -55.29 6.68 13.68
CA ALA A 106 -54.07 6.96 14.42
C ALA A 106 -53.10 5.76 14.39
N PHE A 107 -53.62 4.53 14.41
CA PHE A 107 -52.83 3.29 14.32
C PHE A 107 -52.15 3.04 12.96
N VAL A 108 -52.58 3.69 11.88
CA VAL A 108 -51.99 3.50 10.53
C VAL A 108 -51.21 4.73 10.09
N VAL A 109 -51.73 5.93 10.40
CA VAL A 109 -51.16 7.19 9.93
C VAL A 109 -49.98 7.65 10.79
N LEU A 110 -50.02 7.48 12.11
CA LEU A 110 -48.87 7.85 12.96
C LEU A 110 -47.63 6.99 12.68
N PRO A 111 -47.74 5.66 12.49
CA PRO A 111 -46.58 4.85 12.11
C PRO A 111 -46.04 5.20 10.72
N LEU A 112 -46.89 5.52 9.74
CA LEU A 112 -46.44 5.93 8.39
C LEU A 112 -45.80 7.31 8.39
N ALA A 113 -46.34 8.27 9.15
CA ALA A 113 -45.74 9.60 9.32
C ALA A 113 -44.42 9.53 10.10
N ALA A 114 -44.35 8.69 11.14
CA ALA A 114 -43.11 8.42 11.86
C ALA A 114 -42.08 7.72 10.96
N PHE A 115 -42.49 6.74 10.14
CA PHE A 115 -41.63 6.08 9.19
C PHE A 115 -41.10 7.05 8.14
N GLY A 116 -41.95 7.91 7.56
CA GLY A 116 -41.54 8.97 6.64
C GLY A 116 -40.56 9.96 7.28
N ALA A 117 -40.83 10.41 8.50
CA ALA A 117 -39.91 11.29 9.24
C ALA A 117 -38.56 10.61 9.55
N ILE A 118 -38.56 9.31 9.88
CA ILE A 118 -37.35 8.52 10.11
C ILE A 118 -36.55 8.35 8.81
N GLN A 119 -37.20 8.03 7.69
CA GLN A 119 -36.54 7.89 6.39
C GLN A 119 -35.93 9.23 5.96
N THR A 120 -36.66 10.33 6.07
CA THR A 120 -36.16 11.68 5.74
C THR A 120 -35.04 12.14 6.67
N TRP A 121 -35.11 11.83 7.96
CA TRP A 121 -34.02 12.09 8.90
C TRP A 121 -32.77 11.28 8.56
N ARG A 122 -32.92 9.99 8.20
CA ARG A 122 -31.82 9.16 7.69
C ARG A 122 -31.22 9.75 6.43
N THR A 123 -32.03 10.07 5.40
CA THR A 123 -31.53 10.69 4.16
C THR A 123 -30.80 12.01 4.41
N ARG A 124 -31.30 12.86 5.32
CA ARG A 124 -30.59 14.09 5.71
C ARG A 124 -29.28 13.79 6.42
N SER A 125 -29.27 12.82 7.32
CA SER A 125 -28.05 12.38 8.02
C SER A 125 -27.03 11.85 7.01
N ASP A 126 -27.45 11.01 6.07
CA ASP A 126 -26.61 10.41 5.04
C ASP A 126 -26.04 11.47 4.08
N LEU A 127 -26.84 12.47 3.71
CA LEU A 127 -26.39 13.60 2.87
C LEU A 127 -25.38 14.49 3.60
N LEU A 128 -25.67 14.89 4.84
CA LEU A 128 -24.73 15.68 5.64
C LEU A 128 -23.43 14.92 5.90
N GLU A 129 -23.52 13.60 6.09
CA GLU A 129 -22.34 12.74 6.20
C GLU A 129 -21.56 12.69 4.87
N SER A 130 -22.25 12.62 3.74
CA SER A 130 -21.64 12.63 2.40
C SER A 130 -20.95 13.96 2.09
N GLU A 131 -21.58 15.09 2.37
CA GLU A 131 -20.99 16.43 2.22
C GLU A 131 -19.75 16.60 3.10
N ARG A 132 -19.81 16.15 4.37
CA ARG A 132 -18.65 16.16 5.27
C ARG A 132 -17.51 15.29 4.75
N LYS A 133 -17.82 14.11 4.23
CA LYS A 133 -16.82 13.21 3.62
C LYS A 133 -16.19 13.85 2.38
N LEU A 134 -17.00 14.47 1.51
CA LEU A 134 -16.50 15.15 0.31
C LEU A 134 -15.59 16.33 0.67
N ALA A 135 -16.02 17.19 1.60
CA ALA A 135 -15.21 18.31 2.06
C ALA A 135 -13.88 17.86 2.71
N LEU A 136 -13.90 16.76 3.47
CA LEU A 136 -12.69 16.15 4.01
C LEU A 136 -11.75 15.66 2.89
N LEU A 137 -12.28 14.96 1.90
CA LEU A 137 -11.49 14.45 0.77
C LEU A 137 -10.91 15.60 -0.07
N GLU A 138 -11.67 16.65 -0.33
CA GLU A 138 -11.20 17.86 -1.01
C GLU A 138 -10.08 18.54 -0.23
N SER A 139 -10.22 18.66 1.09
CA SER A 139 -9.18 19.22 1.97
C SER A 139 -7.91 18.38 1.99
N ILE A 140 -8.04 17.05 1.99
CA ILE A 140 -6.89 16.13 1.92
C ILE A 140 -6.20 16.27 0.57
N ASN A 141 -6.95 16.24 -0.53
CA ASN A 141 -6.41 16.39 -1.88
C ASN A 141 -5.66 17.71 -2.05
N ALA A 142 -6.27 18.83 -1.65
CA ALA A 142 -5.64 20.13 -1.72
C ALA A 142 -4.32 20.17 -0.93
N SER A 143 -4.28 19.53 0.25
CA SER A 143 -3.08 19.47 1.08
C SER A 143 -1.99 18.63 0.44
N GLU A 144 -2.33 17.47 -0.13
CA GLU A 144 -1.36 16.59 -0.81
C GLU A 144 -0.83 17.22 -2.12
N ASP A 145 -1.68 17.90 -2.89
CA ASP A 145 -1.29 18.63 -4.11
C ASP A 145 -0.28 19.75 -3.78
N LEU A 146 -0.54 20.51 -2.71
CA LEU A 146 0.39 21.54 -2.27
C LEU A 146 1.70 20.93 -1.76
N LEU A 147 1.66 19.85 -0.98
CA LEU A 147 2.87 19.15 -0.54
C LEU A 147 3.72 18.68 -1.72
N GLN A 148 3.10 18.13 -2.77
CA GLN A 148 3.82 17.71 -3.97
C GLN A 148 4.48 18.90 -4.67
N THR A 149 3.76 20.01 -4.79
CA THR A 149 4.28 21.26 -5.38
C THR A 149 5.46 21.82 -4.58
N LEU A 150 5.35 21.87 -3.26
CA LEU A 150 6.42 22.35 -2.37
C LEU A 150 7.61 21.39 -2.33
N THR A 151 7.37 20.07 -2.45
CA THR A 151 8.45 19.06 -2.47
C THR A 151 9.42 19.31 -3.63
N ALA A 152 8.90 19.67 -4.81
CA ALA A 152 9.73 20.02 -5.96
C ALA A 152 10.62 21.25 -5.73
N ARG A 153 10.28 22.11 -4.75
CA ARG A 153 11.06 23.29 -4.35
C ARG A 153 12.11 22.99 -3.28
N LEU A 154 12.01 21.85 -2.57
CA LEU A 154 12.97 21.50 -1.52
C LEU A 154 14.38 21.19 -2.06
N GLY A 155 14.55 21.01 -3.37
CA GLY A 155 15.87 20.92 -3.99
C GLY A 155 16.78 22.11 -3.63
N ASP A 156 16.22 23.32 -3.57
CA ASP A 156 16.97 24.53 -3.20
C ASP A 156 17.40 24.50 -1.72
N TRP A 157 16.55 23.97 -0.84
CA TRP A 157 16.88 23.78 0.58
C TRP A 157 17.96 22.72 0.78
N ASN A 158 17.85 21.61 0.05
CA ASN A 158 18.82 20.52 0.11
C ASN A 158 20.18 21.02 -0.39
N TRP A 159 20.20 21.81 -1.45
CA TRP A 159 21.42 22.43 -1.97
C TRP A 159 22.08 23.35 -0.93
N SER A 160 21.28 24.23 -0.33
CA SER A 160 21.71 25.14 0.74
C SER A 160 22.28 24.37 1.94
N LEU A 161 21.62 23.29 2.36
CA LEU A 161 22.12 22.40 3.41
C LEU A 161 23.49 21.80 3.06
N MET A 162 23.67 21.34 1.82
CA MET A 162 24.95 20.80 1.34
C MET A 162 26.07 21.84 1.27
N ASN A 163 25.74 23.13 1.18
CA ASN A 163 26.70 24.25 1.21
C ASN A 163 27.12 24.66 2.63
N LEU A 164 26.57 24.02 3.68
CA LEU A 164 26.80 24.38 5.08
C LEU A 164 26.38 25.83 5.39
N GLU A 165 25.40 26.35 4.66
CA GLU A 165 24.82 27.68 4.85
C GLU A 165 23.31 27.57 4.57
N PHE A 166 22.46 27.79 5.58
CA PHE A 166 21.01 27.70 5.41
C PHE A 166 20.28 28.87 6.08
N PRO A 167 19.38 29.59 5.37
CA PRO A 167 19.21 29.58 3.92
C PRO A 167 20.32 30.37 3.20
N ASP A 168 20.91 29.75 2.17
CA ASP A 168 21.75 30.41 1.17
C ASP A 168 20.92 31.20 0.15
N ALA A 169 21.56 31.80 -0.85
CA ALA A 169 20.86 32.57 -1.89
C ALA A 169 19.77 31.80 -2.66
N HIS A 170 19.89 30.47 -2.80
CA HIS A 170 18.91 29.64 -3.49
C HIS A 170 17.70 29.39 -2.58
N ALA A 171 17.94 28.91 -1.36
CA ALA A 171 16.87 28.61 -0.41
C ALA A 171 16.13 29.87 0.07
N ARG A 172 16.82 31.02 0.16
CA ARG A 172 16.27 32.28 0.67
C ARG A 172 15.11 32.81 -0.15
N ALA A 173 15.02 32.45 -1.44
CA ALA A 173 13.88 32.82 -2.28
C ALA A 173 12.55 32.21 -1.84
N LEU A 174 12.59 31.10 -1.08
CA LEU A 174 11.41 30.42 -0.54
C LEU A 174 10.95 31.01 0.80
N PHE A 175 11.68 31.96 1.38
CA PHE A 175 11.32 32.60 2.63
C PHE A 175 10.60 33.93 2.39
N ALA A 176 9.58 34.19 3.21
CA ALA A 176 8.87 35.46 3.22
C ALA A 176 9.83 36.61 3.60
N PRO A 177 9.54 37.87 3.23
CA PRO A 177 10.42 39.01 3.54
C PRO A 177 10.78 39.15 5.03
N GLU A 178 9.83 38.82 5.90
CA GLU A 178 10.01 38.68 7.34
C GLU A 178 9.68 37.23 7.75
N VAL A 179 10.56 36.62 8.54
CA VAL A 179 10.44 35.23 8.98
C VAL A 179 10.59 35.20 10.48
N SER A 180 9.72 34.46 11.17
CA SER A 180 9.94 34.13 12.58
C SER A 180 10.54 32.74 12.67
N ALA A 181 11.69 32.59 13.32
CA ALA A 181 12.34 31.29 13.44
C ALA A 181 12.79 30.96 14.87
N CYS A 182 12.80 29.67 15.20
CA CYS A 182 13.53 29.15 16.36
C CYS A 182 14.46 28.02 15.90
N ASP A 183 15.64 27.96 16.51
CA ASP A 183 16.79 27.20 15.99
C ASP A 183 17.69 26.69 17.13
N LEU A 184 18.84 26.12 16.79
CA LEU A 184 19.84 25.59 17.72
C LEU A 184 20.42 26.65 18.66
N VAL A 185 20.71 26.23 19.90
CA VAL A 185 21.48 27.05 20.84
C VAL A 185 22.98 27.07 20.46
N PRO A 186 23.70 28.18 20.69
CA PRO A 186 25.13 28.28 20.37
C PRO A 186 26.04 27.34 21.17
N GLU A 187 25.60 26.94 22.36
CA GLU A 187 26.33 26.04 23.28
C GLU A 187 26.54 24.64 22.65
N GLY A 188 25.77 24.35 21.59
CA GLY A 188 25.84 23.13 20.81
C GLY A 188 25.17 21.96 21.53
N PRO A 189 25.52 20.74 21.15
CA PRO A 189 24.82 19.56 21.62
C PRO A 189 25.26 19.07 23.01
N GLU A 190 24.36 18.34 23.67
CA GLU A 190 24.56 17.71 24.98
C GLU A 190 25.58 16.56 24.93
N GLU A 191 25.88 15.98 26.10
CA GLU A 191 26.82 14.85 26.24
C GLU A 191 26.33 13.64 25.44
N ALA A 192 27.26 13.00 24.71
CA ALA A 192 26.93 11.88 23.86
C ALA A 192 26.79 10.60 24.68
N LEU A 193 25.68 9.88 24.50
CA LEU A 193 25.41 8.60 25.16
C LEU A 193 25.92 7.45 24.30
N PRO A 194 26.74 6.54 24.83
CA PRO A 194 27.21 5.37 24.07
C PRO A 194 26.04 4.43 23.76
N LEU A 195 26.04 3.85 22.56
CA LEU A 195 25.10 2.83 22.10
C LEU A 195 25.87 1.69 21.40
N GLY A 196 25.28 0.50 21.34
CA GLY A 196 25.82 -0.66 20.61
C GLY A 196 27.26 -1.01 21.02
N GLY A 197 27.46 -1.36 22.29
CA GLY A 197 28.80 -1.61 22.85
C GLY A 197 29.81 -0.44 22.81
N GLY A 198 29.40 0.77 22.40
CA GLY A 198 30.28 1.92 22.18
C GLY A 198 30.70 2.12 20.72
N LEU A 199 30.16 1.36 19.77
CA LEU A 199 30.38 1.50 18.33
C LEU A 199 29.88 2.85 17.80
N VAL A 200 28.78 3.34 18.38
CA VAL A 200 28.20 4.64 18.07
C VAL A 200 27.84 5.42 19.33
N ARG A 201 27.63 6.72 19.18
CA ARG A 201 27.18 7.60 20.27
C ARG A 201 26.01 8.45 19.80
N SER A 202 24.92 8.47 20.56
CA SER A 202 23.78 9.35 20.29
C SER A 202 23.96 10.68 20.99
N ARG A 203 23.57 11.76 20.32
CA ARG A 203 23.75 13.12 20.80
C ARG A 203 22.51 13.96 20.48
N THR A 204 22.05 14.73 21.45
CA THR A 204 20.92 15.66 21.29
C THR A 204 21.44 17.09 21.15
N TRP A 205 20.92 17.83 20.18
CA TRP A 205 21.25 19.24 19.98
C TRP A 205 20.24 20.12 20.71
N GLY A 206 20.73 21.08 21.49
CA GLY A 206 19.86 22.02 22.18
C GLY A 206 19.13 22.93 21.18
N VAL A 207 17.82 23.05 21.34
CA VAL A 207 16.96 23.92 20.52
C VAL A 207 16.44 25.06 21.41
N ASP A 208 16.63 26.30 20.98
CA ASP A 208 16.02 27.47 21.63
C ASP A 208 14.54 27.53 21.23
N PRO A 209 13.58 27.44 22.16
CA PRO A 209 12.16 27.54 21.83
C PRO A 209 11.72 28.97 21.49
N ALA A 210 12.57 29.99 21.68
CA ALA A 210 12.23 31.37 21.41
C ALA A 210 12.15 31.65 19.89
N MET A 211 11.00 32.16 19.44
CA MET A 211 10.84 32.65 18.08
C MET A 211 11.47 34.04 17.96
N VAL A 212 12.40 34.19 17.02
CA VAL A 212 13.04 35.46 16.68
C VAL A 212 12.61 35.84 15.26
N THR A 213 12.08 37.04 15.10
CA THR A 213 11.70 37.58 13.78
C THR A 213 12.86 38.35 13.19
N SER A 214 13.25 38.01 11.96
CA SER A 214 14.27 38.71 11.19
C SER A 214 13.84 38.89 9.73
N SER A 215 14.56 39.73 8.99
CA SER A 215 14.44 39.77 7.54
C SER A 215 15.04 38.49 6.95
N ARG A 216 14.48 37.97 5.85
CA ARG A 216 15.06 36.82 5.14
C ARG A 216 16.52 37.00 4.74
N GLU A 217 16.98 38.24 4.55
CA GLU A 217 18.37 38.52 4.18
C GLU A 217 19.34 38.35 5.36
N ASP A 218 18.85 38.49 6.59
CA ASP A 218 19.60 38.34 7.83
C ASP A 218 19.34 36.97 8.50
N LEU A 219 18.56 36.10 7.86
CA LEU A 219 18.19 34.78 8.40
C LEU A 219 19.35 33.81 8.19
N ALA A 220 19.84 33.24 9.30
CA ALA A 220 20.79 32.14 9.32
C ALA A 220 20.31 31.10 10.33
N LEU A 221 20.27 29.84 9.91
CA LEU A 221 19.71 28.71 10.62
C LEU A 221 20.70 27.54 10.58
N LEU A 222 20.71 26.72 11.62
CA LEU A 222 21.57 25.56 11.81
C LEU A 222 23.07 25.89 11.89
N GLU A 223 23.45 27.17 12.06
CA GLU A 223 24.85 27.59 12.17
C GLU A 223 25.64 26.79 13.23
N PRO A 224 25.13 26.54 14.46
CA PRO A 224 25.88 25.78 15.46
C PRO A 224 26.22 24.35 15.03
N PHE A 225 25.44 23.77 14.11
CA PHE A 225 25.73 22.48 13.49
C PHE A 225 26.80 22.64 12.41
N PHE A 226 26.63 23.59 11.49
CA PHE A 226 27.57 23.81 10.39
C PHE A 226 28.99 24.15 10.84
N GLU A 227 29.15 24.89 11.94
CA GLU A 227 30.47 25.19 12.53
C GLU A 227 31.26 23.95 12.95
N ARG A 228 30.62 22.77 13.04
CA ARG A 228 31.23 21.50 13.45
C ARG A 228 31.37 20.50 12.29
N VAL A 229 30.86 20.84 11.11
CA VAL A 229 30.83 19.97 9.93
C VAL A 229 31.95 20.37 8.97
N ASP A 230 32.66 19.38 8.44
CA ASP A 230 33.63 19.53 7.35
C ASP A 230 32.90 19.53 6.01
N TYR A 231 32.10 18.49 5.75
CA TYR A 231 31.19 18.41 4.61
C TYR A 231 30.03 17.44 4.88
N LEU A 232 28.95 17.57 4.11
CA LEU A 232 27.86 16.59 4.07
C LEU A 232 28.08 15.62 2.90
N ASP A 233 27.96 14.33 3.18
CA ASP A 233 27.92 13.26 2.17
C ASP A 233 26.57 13.28 1.44
N HIS A 234 25.49 13.51 2.20
CA HIS A 234 24.17 13.83 1.70
C HIS A 234 23.37 14.57 2.78
N GLY A 235 22.35 15.32 2.37
CA GLY A 235 21.46 16.05 3.26
C GLY A 235 20.15 16.39 2.56
N LYS A 236 19.03 16.25 3.27
CA LYS A 236 17.72 16.62 2.75
C LYS A 236 16.74 17.06 3.82
N PHE A 237 15.88 17.99 3.43
CA PHE A 237 14.60 18.25 4.07
C PHE A 237 13.50 17.46 3.39
N TYR A 238 12.47 17.07 4.14
CA TYR A 238 11.34 16.33 3.59
C TYR A 238 10.07 16.52 4.41
N PHE A 239 8.91 16.58 3.75
CA PHE A 239 7.62 16.70 4.42
C PHE A 239 7.19 15.41 5.10
N TRP A 240 6.73 15.45 6.34
CA TRP A 240 6.01 14.33 6.96
C TRP A 240 4.54 14.40 6.67
N ARG A 241 3.94 15.57 6.88
CA ARG A 241 2.53 15.92 6.63
C ARG A 241 2.33 17.43 6.59
N GLY A 242 1.19 17.87 6.11
CA GLY A 242 0.78 19.25 6.21
C GLY A 242 -0.72 19.40 6.01
N ALA A 243 -1.26 20.50 6.50
CA ALA A 243 -2.68 20.82 6.40
C ALA A 243 -2.87 22.33 6.31
N PHE A 244 -3.91 22.74 5.60
CA PHE A 244 -4.35 24.14 5.60
C PHE A 244 -4.90 24.51 6.98
N ARG A 245 -4.39 25.61 7.53
CA ARG A 245 -5.00 26.29 8.68
C ARG A 245 -6.17 27.17 8.21
N ASP A 246 -5.99 27.81 7.06
CA ASP A 246 -6.96 28.63 6.33
C ASP A 246 -6.55 28.71 4.84
N GLU A 247 -7.29 29.46 4.01
CA GLU A 247 -7.04 29.56 2.56
C GLU A 247 -5.66 30.16 2.18
N ALA A 248 -5.01 30.88 3.10
CA ALA A 248 -3.75 31.56 2.87
C ALA A 248 -2.57 30.96 3.66
N THR A 249 -2.86 30.04 4.59
CA THR A 249 -1.87 29.53 5.55
C THR A 249 -1.87 28.01 5.53
N PHE A 250 -0.71 27.43 5.23
CA PHE A 250 -0.48 26.00 5.26
C PHE A 250 0.58 25.66 6.30
N VAL A 251 0.32 24.69 7.18
CA VAL A 251 1.26 24.27 8.22
C VAL A 251 1.76 22.89 7.86
N SER A 252 3.08 22.73 7.83
CA SER A 252 3.71 21.46 7.54
C SER A 252 4.62 21.00 8.67
N GLU A 253 4.55 19.71 8.98
CA GLU A 253 5.56 19.01 9.76
C GLU A 253 6.56 18.40 8.80
N MET A 254 7.85 18.65 9.04
CA MET A 254 8.95 18.26 8.17
C MET A 254 10.05 17.58 9.00
N GLY A 255 10.89 16.83 8.31
CA GLY A 255 12.12 16.27 8.87
C GLY A 255 13.35 16.78 8.13
N ILE A 256 14.48 16.74 8.82
CA ILE A 256 15.83 16.91 8.27
C ILE A 256 16.60 15.61 8.48
N SER A 257 17.35 15.18 7.48
CA SER A 257 18.28 14.05 7.58
C SER A 257 19.54 14.33 6.78
N ALA A 258 20.70 14.01 7.34
CA ALA A 258 21.98 14.18 6.67
C ALA A 258 23.02 13.18 7.19
N LEU A 259 24.04 12.88 6.40
CA LEU A 259 25.25 12.22 6.86
C LEU A 259 26.42 13.20 6.72
N ALA A 260 27.01 13.56 7.86
CA ALA A 260 28.06 14.55 7.94
C ALA A 260 29.42 13.92 8.24
N ARG A 261 30.46 14.45 7.60
CA ARG A 261 31.82 14.36 8.09
C ARG A 261 32.05 15.53 9.04
N MET A 262 32.38 15.24 10.29
CA MET A 262 32.61 16.27 11.31
C MET A 262 34.06 16.78 11.24
N LEU A 263 34.30 18.02 11.68
CA LEU A 263 35.64 18.59 11.82
C LEU A 263 36.51 17.81 12.82
N SER A 264 35.90 17.08 13.75
CA SER A 264 36.61 16.15 14.65
C SER A 264 37.23 14.95 13.91
N GLY A 265 36.81 14.68 12.67
CA GLY A 265 37.16 13.48 11.92
C GLY A 265 36.24 12.29 12.19
N GLU A 266 35.11 12.49 12.87
CA GLU A 266 34.07 11.48 13.05
C GLU A 266 32.98 11.62 11.97
N TRP A 267 32.16 10.58 11.82
CA TRP A 267 30.93 10.60 11.03
C TRP A 267 29.73 10.84 11.93
N ALA A 268 28.75 11.62 11.47
CA ALA A 268 27.51 11.88 12.20
C ALA A 268 26.30 11.74 11.27
N SER A 269 25.40 10.81 11.57
CA SER A 269 24.08 10.73 10.95
C SER A 269 23.13 11.65 11.71
N LEU A 270 22.59 12.66 11.05
CA LEU A 270 21.69 13.66 11.60
C LEU A 270 20.22 13.28 11.34
N GLY A 271 19.38 13.46 12.34
CA GLY A 271 17.93 13.38 12.24
C GLY A 271 17.27 14.51 13.02
N GLY A 272 16.21 15.11 12.49
CA GLY A 272 15.49 16.17 13.19
C GLY A 272 14.08 16.37 12.68
N LYS A 273 13.32 17.15 13.46
CA LYS A 273 11.93 17.50 13.21
C LYS A 273 11.77 19.00 13.26
N LEU A 274 10.98 19.52 12.34
CA LEU A 274 10.61 20.92 12.28
C LEU A 274 9.14 21.09 11.90
N GLU A 275 8.57 22.21 12.32
CA GLU A 275 7.27 22.70 11.86
C GLU A 275 7.50 23.99 11.07
N VAL A 276 6.90 24.08 9.90
CA VAL A 276 7.04 25.22 8.99
C VAL A 276 5.66 25.75 8.63
N VAL A 277 5.50 27.05 8.73
CA VAL A 277 4.28 27.75 8.30
C VAL A 277 4.58 28.41 6.97
N TRP A 278 3.74 28.09 5.99
CA TRP A 278 3.76 28.62 4.64
C TRP A 278 2.60 29.59 4.48
N THR A 279 2.89 30.75 3.94
CA THR A 279 1.91 31.78 3.61
C THR A 279 1.87 32.01 2.12
N ARG A 280 0.67 32.22 1.60
CA ARG A 280 0.44 32.56 0.20
C ARG A 280 0.44 34.08 0.02
N ASP A 281 1.34 34.58 -0.82
CA ASP A 281 1.25 35.94 -1.32
C ASP A 281 0.22 36.00 -2.47
N GLY A 282 -0.58 37.07 -2.52
CA GLY A 282 -1.66 37.21 -3.48
C GLY A 282 -1.15 37.23 -4.92
N ALA A 283 -1.45 36.20 -5.71
CA ALA A 283 -1.22 36.21 -7.15
C ALA A 283 -2.14 37.23 -7.84
N GLU A 284 -1.61 37.97 -8.81
CA GLU A 284 -2.45 38.68 -9.79
C GLU A 284 -3.23 37.65 -10.64
N ASP A 285 -4.42 38.02 -11.13
CA ASP A 285 -5.34 37.10 -11.82
C ASP A 285 -4.64 36.27 -12.93
N GLY A 286 -4.49 34.97 -12.68
CA GLY A 286 -4.00 33.99 -13.66
C GLY A 286 -2.58 33.44 -13.41
N GLU A 287 -1.86 33.91 -12.39
CA GLU A 287 -0.56 33.34 -11.99
C GLU A 287 -0.72 32.32 -10.84
N GLU A 288 0.17 31.31 -10.80
CA GLU A 288 0.19 30.35 -9.68
C GLU A 288 0.58 31.06 -8.37
N PRO A 289 -0.12 30.78 -7.26
CA PRO A 289 0.20 31.37 -5.96
C PRO A 289 1.61 30.99 -5.51
N ILE A 290 2.40 31.99 -5.12
CA ILE A 290 3.73 31.79 -4.53
C ILE A 290 3.54 31.54 -3.03
N TRP A 291 3.99 30.37 -2.59
CA TRP A 291 4.04 29.99 -1.19
C TRP A 291 5.43 30.27 -0.63
N SER A 292 5.47 30.99 0.50
CA SER A 292 6.71 31.39 1.16
C SER A 292 6.68 31.00 2.63
N VAL A 293 7.86 30.68 3.19
CA VAL A 293 8.00 30.34 4.61
C VAL A 293 7.95 31.59 5.46
N SER A 294 6.93 31.67 6.31
CA SER A 294 6.74 32.77 7.28
C SER A 294 7.21 32.39 8.68
N GLU A 295 7.13 31.10 9.04
CA GLU A 295 7.64 30.58 10.31
C GLU A 295 8.46 29.30 10.11
N PHE A 296 9.63 29.24 10.76
CA PHE A 296 10.50 28.05 10.79
C PHE A 296 10.76 27.64 12.24
N ARG A 297 10.22 26.50 12.67
CA ARG A 297 10.36 26.02 14.04
C ARG A 297 11.11 24.71 14.05
N LEU A 298 12.43 24.73 14.32
CA LEU A 298 13.14 23.52 14.67
C LEU A 298 12.60 23.00 16.01
N GLN A 299 12.19 21.74 16.07
CA GLN A 299 11.61 21.13 17.27
C GLN A 299 12.62 20.21 17.95
N GLU A 300 13.30 19.39 17.17
CA GLU A 300 14.31 18.45 17.67
C GLU A 300 15.40 18.25 16.64
N LEU A 301 16.63 18.02 17.11
CA LEU A 301 17.74 17.62 16.27
C LEU A 301 18.67 16.69 17.07
N HIS A 302 19.03 15.56 16.50
CA HIS A 302 19.91 14.56 17.10
C HIS A 302 20.91 14.04 16.08
N SER A 303 22.07 13.58 16.55
CA SER A 303 23.07 12.90 15.74
C SER A 303 23.46 11.55 16.33
N ILE A 304 23.69 10.57 15.47
CA ILE A 304 24.36 9.30 15.80
C ILE A 304 25.76 9.35 15.21
N GLU A 305 26.77 9.30 16.07
CA GLU A 305 28.17 9.53 15.74
C GLU A 305 29.00 8.25 15.79
N SER A 306 29.97 8.11 14.88
CA SER A 306 30.94 7.00 14.88
C SER A 306 32.28 7.45 14.29
N GLU A 307 33.38 6.78 14.65
CA GLU A 307 34.70 7.07 14.09
C GLU A 307 34.80 6.74 12.59
N ARG A 308 33.94 5.84 12.09
CA ARG A 308 33.92 5.35 10.70
C ARG A 308 32.49 5.25 10.17
N LYS A 309 32.33 5.20 8.84
CA LYS A 309 31.06 4.78 8.26
C LYS A 309 30.82 3.31 8.63
N LEU A 310 29.62 2.98 9.10
CA LEU A 310 29.24 1.60 9.42
C LEU A 310 29.04 0.76 8.16
N PHE A 311 28.61 1.40 7.06
CA PHE A 311 28.38 0.77 5.78
C PHE A 311 29.09 1.55 4.67
N ARG A 312 29.63 0.82 3.69
CA ARG A 312 30.24 1.39 2.48
C ARG A 312 29.93 0.49 1.28
N GLU A 313 29.86 1.07 0.10
CA GLU A 313 29.92 0.30 -1.13
C GLU A 313 31.36 -0.22 -1.30
N ASP A 314 31.52 -1.51 -1.57
CA ASP A 314 32.83 -2.16 -1.74
C ASP A 314 32.88 -3.08 -2.98
N LEU A 315 31.94 -2.92 -3.92
CA LEU A 315 31.78 -3.79 -5.08
C LEU A 315 32.97 -3.69 -6.02
N ASP A 316 33.57 -2.51 -6.16
CA ASP A 316 34.77 -2.30 -7.00
C ASP A 316 35.99 -3.09 -6.49
N ARG A 317 36.11 -3.24 -5.17
CA ARG A 317 37.16 -4.05 -4.54
C ARG A 317 36.81 -5.53 -4.59
N ALA A 318 35.56 -5.88 -4.29
CA ALA A 318 35.07 -7.24 -4.25
C ALA A 318 35.11 -7.92 -5.63
N LEU A 319 34.81 -7.17 -6.71
CA LEU A 319 34.84 -7.64 -8.09
C LEU A 319 35.91 -6.87 -8.87
N PRO A 320 37.19 -7.24 -8.80
CA PRO A 320 38.26 -6.51 -9.49
C PRO A 320 38.16 -6.61 -11.02
N ASP A 321 37.60 -7.71 -11.54
CA ASP A 321 37.37 -7.88 -12.97
C ASP A 321 36.33 -6.86 -13.52
N PRO A 322 36.69 -6.02 -14.50
CA PRO A 322 35.79 -5.00 -15.02
C PRO A 322 34.55 -5.54 -15.74
N GLU A 323 34.61 -6.72 -16.37
CA GLU A 323 33.49 -7.30 -17.13
C GLU A 323 32.45 -7.86 -16.17
N THR A 324 32.86 -8.70 -15.21
CA THR A 324 31.99 -9.20 -14.14
C THR A 324 31.36 -8.05 -13.36
N ARG A 325 32.14 -7.01 -13.04
CA ARG A 325 31.64 -5.85 -12.31
C ARG A 325 30.62 -5.04 -13.12
N ALA A 326 30.80 -4.93 -14.44
CA ALA A 326 29.83 -4.29 -15.30
C ALA A 326 28.52 -5.09 -15.36
N GLU A 327 28.61 -6.42 -15.39
CA GLU A 327 27.44 -7.30 -15.36
C GLU A 327 26.67 -7.21 -14.03
N ALA A 328 27.38 -7.24 -12.89
CA ALA A 328 26.79 -7.08 -11.57
C ALA A 328 26.07 -5.73 -11.37
N ARG A 329 26.52 -4.67 -12.06
CA ARG A 329 25.88 -3.34 -12.04
C ARG A 329 24.76 -3.17 -13.08
N ARG A 330 24.59 -4.10 -14.02
CA ARG A 330 23.68 -3.93 -15.17
C ARG A 330 22.23 -4.27 -14.80
N SER A 331 21.32 -3.36 -15.12
CA SER A 331 19.87 -3.56 -14.99
C SER A 331 19.18 -3.58 -16.36
N VAL A 332 18.80 -4.78 -16.84
CA VAL A 332 17.97 -4.91 -18.06
C VAL A 332 16.63 -4.18 -17.92
N HIS A 333 16.11 -4.09 -16.69
CA HIS A 333 14.88 -3.33 -16.48
C HIS A 333 15.02 -1.87 -16.79
N GLU A 334 16.08 -1.26 -16.25
CA GLU A 334 16.39 0.13 -16.47
C GLU A 334 16.54 0.42 -17.95
N GLU A 335 17.28 -0.42 -18.68
CA GLU A 335 17.44 -0.32 -20.14
C GLU A 335 16.08 -0.33 -20.87
N MET A 336 15.18 -1.25 -20.51
CA MET A 336 13.85 -1.35 -21.12
C MET A 336 12.93 -0.17 -20.73
N VAL A 337 13.04 0.34 -19.51
CA VAL A 337 12.32 1.54 -19.05
C VAL A 337 12.75 2.76 -19.83
N ILE A 338 14.06 2.96 -20.00
CA ILE A 338 14.63 4.04 -20.80
C ILE A 338 14.15 3.90 -22.24
N ALA A 339 14.29 2.71 -22.84
CA ALA A 339 13.87 2.45 -24.22
C ALA A 339 12.37 2.78 -24.43
N ARG A 340 11.50 2.31 -23.54
CA ARG A 340 10.05 2.57 -23.60
C ARG A 340 9.69 4.04 -23.38
N ALA A 341 10.44 4.74 -22.53
CA ALA A 341 10.22 6.16 -22.27
C ALA A 341 10.66 7.04 -23.44
N LEU A 342 11.78 6.69 -24.09
CA LEU A 342 12.30 7.41 -25.26
C LEU A 342 11.53 7.10 -26.54
N ASP A 343 11.00 5.88 -26.68
CA ASP A 343 10.12 5.49 -27.78
C ASP A 343 8.82 4.83 -27.26
N PRO A 344 7.73 5.61 -27.13
CA PRO A 344 6.41 5.09 -26.75
C PRO A 344 5.81 4.07 -27.72
N ASN A 345 6.40 3.86 -28.92
CA ASN A 345 5.98 2.83 -29.87
C ASN A 345 6.88 1.59 -29.83
N TRP A 346 7.91 1.56 -28.99
CA TRP A 346 8.75 0.37 -28.81
C TRP A 346 7.89 -0.83 -28.39
N ASP A 347 7.96 -1.91 -29.17
CA ASP A 347 7.20 -3.13 -28.94
C ASP A 347 7.76 -3.86 -27.72
N ALA A 348 7.22 -3.53 -26.55
CA ALA A 348 7.67 -4.08 -25.30
C ALA A 348 7.21 -5.55 -25.18
N PRO A 349 8.06 -6.45 -24.65
CA PRO A 349 7.64 -7.80 -24.36
C PRO A 349 6.38 -7.84 -23.48
N GLN A 350 5.47 -8.78 -23.69
CA GLN A 350 4.20 -8.87 -22.95
C GLN A 350 4.40 -8.94 -21.42
N TRP A 351 5.54 -9.44 -20.96
CA TRP A 351 5.92 -9.59 -19.56
C TRP A 351 6.65 -8.36 -18.98
N PHE A 352 6.96 -7.34 -19.79
CA PHE A 352 7.60 -6.11 -19.33
C PHE A 352 6.59 -5.13 -18.72
N THR A 353 6.97 -4.54 -17.60
CA THR A 353 6.26 -3.43 -16.96
C THR A 353 7.25 -2.34 -16.59
N ARG A 354 6.80 -1.07 -16.62
CA ARG A 354 7.63 0.05 -16.18
C ARG A 354 7.86 -0.03 -14.68
N GLU A 355 6.84 -0.43 -13.94
CA GLU A 355 6.86 -0.62 -12.49
C GLU A 355 7.59 -1.92 -12.12
N ALA A 356 8.33 -1.89 -11.01
CA ALA A 356 9.14 -3.00 -10.50
C ALA A 356 8.38 -4.04 -9.65
N THR A 357 7.05 -4.04 -9.70
CA THR A 357 6.19 -4.62 -8.65
C THR A 357 6.24 -6.14 -8.50
N ASP A 358 6.71 -6.88 -9.50
CA ASP A 358 6.74 -8.36 -9.47
C ASP A 358 8.17 -8.91 -9.37
N ARG A 359 9.17 -8.08 -9.06
CA ARG A 359 10.57 -8.46 -9.20
C ARG A 359 11.12 -8.93 -7.88
N HIS A 360 11.52 -10.20 -7.85
CA HIS A 360 12.10 -10.83 -6.68
C HIS A 360 13.50 -11.34 -7.07
N PRO A 361 14.47 -10.49 -7.46
CA PRO A 361 15.84 -10.98 -7.55
C PRO A 361 16.26 -11.45 -6.15
N GLY A 362 16.80 -12.65 -6.08
CA GLY A 362 17.25 -13.26 -4.84
C GLY A 362 18.77 -13.34 -4.78
N LEU A 363 19.29 -13.62 -3.60
CA LEU A 363 20.66 -14.04 -3.41
C LEU A 363 20.64 -15.28 -2.51
N ALA A 364 21.62 -16.15 -2.69
CA ALA A 364 21.90 -17.24 -1.78
C ALA A 364 23.38 -17.22 -1.42
N VAL A 365 23.71 -17.67 -0.21
CA VAL A 365 25.07 -17.74 0.31
C VAL A 365 25.34 -19.20 0.66
N VAL A 366 26.51 -19.71 0.25
CA VAL A 366 26.88 -21.12 0.42
C VAL A 366 28.40 -21.27 0.36
N ASP A 367 28.99 -22.12 1.18
CA ASP A 367 30.33 -22.69 0.92
C ASP A 367 30.12 -23.96 0.08
N TRP A 368 30.17 -23.83 -1.24
CA TRP A 368 29.75 -24.93 -2.14
C TRP A 368 30.82 -26.03 -2.28
N ASN A 369 32.08 -25.69 -2.02
CA ASN A 369 33.24 -26.55 -2.24
C ASN A 369 33.92 -27.02 -0.92
N GLY A 370 33.44 -26.55 0.23
CA GLY A 370 33.94 -26.90 1.55
C GLY A 370 35.29 -26.26 1.89
N ASP A 371 35.65 -25.13 1.28
CA ASP A 371 36.91 -24.43 1.53
C ASP A 371 36.86 -23.50 2.76
N GLY A 372 35.68 -23.33 3.35
CA GLY A 372 35.42 -22.52 4.53
C GLY A 372 35.14 -21.05 4.22
N PHE A 373 34.96 -20.67 2.95
CA PHE A 373 34.57 -19.34 2.53
C PHE A 373 33.18 -19.33 1.90
N ASP A 374 32.32 -18.45 2.39
CA ASP A 374 30.98 -18.27 1.84
C ASP A 374 31.04 -17.61 0.45
N ASP A 375 30.45 -18.29 -0.54
CA ASP A 375 30.22 -17.85 -1.91
C ASP A 375 28.83 -17.23 -2.07
N ILE A 376 28.63 -16.47 -3.14
CA ILE A 376 27.38 -15.73 -3.37
C ILE A 376 26.79 -16.09 -4.73
N TYR A 377 25.55 -16.60 -4.72
CA TYR A 377 24.78 -16.82 -5.94
C TYR A 377 23.73 -15.73 -6.12
N VAL A 378 23.92 -14.87 -7.14
CA VAL A 378 23.03 -13.76 -7.46
C VAL A 378 22.04 -14.17 -8.52
N LEU A 379 20.75 -14.11 -8.19
CA LEU A 379 19.66 -14.51 -9.06
C LEU A 379 19.09 -13.30 -9.77
N SER A 380 19.06 -13.37 -11.09
CA SER A 380 18.49 -12.33 -11.91
C SER A 380 17.16 -12.75 -12.50
N ARG A 381 16.25 -11.78 -12.61
CA ARG A 381 15.01 -12.02 -13.34
C ARG A 381 15.22 -12.02 -14.85
N TRP A 382 16.12 -11.18 -15.37
CA TRP A 382 16.21 -10.89 -16.80
C TRP A 382 17.63 -10.91 -17.37
N ASN A 383 18.64 -11.00 -16.51
CA ASN A 383 20.00 -11.37 -16.92
C ASN A 383 20.25 -12.84 -16.57
N THR A 384 21.40 -13.31 -17.03
CA THR A 384 22.04 -14.50 -16.50
C THR A 384 22.28 -14.36 -15.00
N ASN A 385 22.15 -15.45 -14.25
CA ASN A 385 22.57 -15.47 -12.86
C ASN A 385 24.10 -15.44 -12.75
N LEU A 386 24.61 -14.89 -11.66
CA LEU A 386 26.05 -14.83 -11.39
C LEU A 386 26.37 -15.71 -10.18
N PHE A 387 27.39 -16.55 -10.28
CA PHE A 387 27.93 -17.27 -9.13
C PHE A 387 29.30 -16.69 -8.79
N LEU A 388 29.40 -16.02 -7.65
CA LEU A 388 30.57 -15.31 -7.19
C LEU A 388 31.28 -16.14 -6.13
N GLU A 389 32.35 -16.83 -6.54
CA GLU A 389 33.18 -17.65 -5.66
C GLU A 389 34.17 -16.79 -4.88
N ASN A 390 34.13 -16.89 -3.56
CA ASN A 390 34.96 -16.15 -2.64
C ASN A 390 36.40 -16.68 -2.63
N GLN A 391 37.35 -15.80 -2.87
CA GLN A 391 38.77 -16.18 -2.96
C GLN A 391 39.47 -16.18 -1.59
N GLY A 392 38.75 -15.93 -0.50
CA GLY A 392 39.25 -15.88 0.87
C GLY A 392 40.02 -14.60 1.24
N ASP A 393 40.19 -13.67 0.30
CA ASP A 393 40.83 -12.36 0.50
C ASP A 393 39.83 -11.19 0.40
N GLY A 394 38.54 -11.50 0.36
CA GLY A 394 37.44 -10.55 0.19
C GLY A 394 37.25 -10.09 -1.26
N THR A 395 37.83 -10.80 -2.22
CA THR A 395 37.49 -10.70 -3.65
C THR A 395 36.70 -11.94 -4.11
N PHE A 396 35.96 -11.79 -5.21
CA PHE A 396 35.14 -12.85 -5.78
C PHE A 396 35.44 -13.07 -7.26
N LEU A 397 35.34 -14.32 -7.69
CA LEU A 397 35.47 -14.76 -9.08
C LEU A 397 34.11 -15.24 -9.60
N GLU A 398 33.67 -14.73 -10.75
CA GLU A 398 32.46 -15.25 -11.40
C GLU A 398 32.74 -16.63 -12.02
N ARG A 399 31.96 -17.64 -11.64
CA ARG A 399 32.09 -19.02 -12.10
C ARG A 399 30.76 -19.65 -12.55
N GLY A 400 29.69 -18.88 -12.69
CA GLY A 400 28.34 -19.39 -12.97
C GLY A 400 28.29 -20.30 -14.20
N ALA A 401 28.92 -19.90 -15.31
CA ALA A 401 28.94 -20.69 -16.53
C ALA A 401 29.81 -21.95 -16.43
N GLU A 402 30.90 -21.89 -15.66
CA GLU A 402 31.77 -23.04 -15.42
C GLU A 402 31.06 -24.09 -14.56
N LEU A 403 30.33 -23.65 -13.55
CA LEU A 403 29.61 -24.49 -12.60
C LEU A 403 28.23 -24.94 -13.10
N GLY A 404 27.74 -24.41 -14.22
CA GLY A 404 26.42 -24.75 -14.76
C GLY A 404 25.24 -24.05 -14.07
N LEU A 405 25.51 -22.94 -13.38
CA LEU A 405 24.54 -22.10 -12.67
C LEU A 405 24.24 -20.76 -13.39
N ASP A 406 24.69 -20.58 -14.63
CA ASP A 406 24.42 -19.43 -15.50
C ASP A 406 23.03 -19.47 -16.14
N LEU A 407 22.00 -19.70 -15.32
CA LEU A 407 20.61 -19.72 -15.79
C LEU A 407 20.25 -18.37 -16.45
N ASP A 408 19.55 -18.44 -17.60
CA ASP A 408 18.99 -17.30 -18.34
C ASP A 408 17.81 -16.66 -17.57
N GLY A 409 18.09 -16.13 -16.39
CA GLY A 409 17.21 -15.46 -15.47
C GLY A 409 15.90 -16.20 -15.15
N ARG A 410 14.85 -15.40 -14.89
CA ARG A 410 13.54 -15.78 -14.33
C ARG A 410 13.65 -16.48 -12.97
N SER A 411 14.82 -16.39 -12.34
CA SER A 411 15.09 -16.90 -11.01
C SER A 411 14.65 -15.88 -9.97
N SER A 412 14.10 -16.39 -8.88
CA SER A 412 13.59 -15.57 -7.77
C SER A 412 14.26 -15.86 -6.44
N SER A 413 14.62 -17.12 -6.23
CA SER A 413 15.16 -17.61 -4.98
C SER A 413 15.99 -18.84 -5.23
N ALA A 414 16.93 -19.11 -4.33
CA ALA A 414 17.68 -20.36 -4.33
C ALA A 414 17.96 -20.78 -2.89
N VAL A 415 18.00 -22.08 -2.66
CA VAL A 415 18.49 -22.67 -1.42
C VAL A 415 19.57 -23.69 -1.79
N PHE A 416 20.65 -23.66 -1.02
CA PHE A 416 21.70 -24.66 -1.08
C PHE A 416 21.59 -25.56 0.13
N CYS A 417 21.49 -26.87 -0.09
CA CYS A 417 21.31 -27.84 0.97
C CYS A 417 21.63 -29.25 0.45
N ASP A 418 22.07 -30.12 1.33
CA ASP A 418 22.35 -31.53 1.02
C ASP A 418 21.02 -32.31 0.87
N LEU A 419 20.52 -32.46 -0.37
CA LEU A 419 19.20 -33.06 -0.61
C LEU A 419 19.24 -34.57 -0.73
N ASP A 420 20.37 -35.14 -1.13
CA ASP A 420 20.56 -36.58 -1.27
C ASP A 420 21.37 -37.21 -0.12
N ASN A 421 21.79 -36.39 0.85
CA ASN A 421 22.46 -36.75 2.10
C ASN A 421 23.86 -37.35 1.86
N ASP A 422 24.58 -36.81 0.87
CA ASP A 422 25.93 -37.23 0.51
C ASP A 422 27.04 -36.34 1.11
N GLY A 423 26.64 -35.23 1.74
CA GLY A 423 27.49 -34.32 2.48
C GLY A 423 27.91 -33.06 1.71
N ASP A 424 27.48 -32.87 0.47
CA ASP A 424 27.67 -31.63 -0.28
C ASP A 424 26.35 -30.86 -0.51
N PRO A 425 26.39 -29.54 -0.71
CA PRO A 425 25.17 -28.76 -0.89
C PRO A 425 24.70 -28.77 -2.35
N ASP A 426 23.55 -29.40 -2.61
CA ASP A 426 22.80 -29.26 -3.86
C ASP A 426 22.15 -27.88 -3.99
N CYS A 427 21.71 -27.51 -5.20
CA CYS A 427 21.07 -26.23 -5.46
C CYS A 427 19.63 -26.39 -5.95
N VAL A 428 18.67 -25.75 -5.27
CA VAL A 428 17.29 -25.59 -5.76
C VAL A 428 17.07 -24.14 -6.14
N VAL A 429 16.56 -23.90 -7.35
CA VAL A 429 16.28 -22.56 -7.86
C VAL A 429 14.79 -22.40 -8.12
N GLY A 430 14.16 -21.54 -7.32
CA GLY A 430 12.81 -21.05 -7.51
C GLY A 430 12.72 -20.09 -8.69
N ARG A 431 11.68 -20.26 -9.53
CA ARG A 431 11.49 -19.45 -10.74
C ARG A 431 10.05 -18.99 -10.91
N THR A 432 9.87 -17.71 -11.24
CA THR A 432 8.54 -17.09 -11.31
C THR A 432 7.82 -17.40 -12.63
N LEU A 433 8.48 -17.17 -13.78
CA LEU A 433 7.89 -17.32 -15.12
C LEU A 433 8.42 -18.55 -15.88
N ALA A 434 9.15 -19.41 -15.20
CA ALA A 434 9.67 -20.67 -15.71
C ALA A 434 9.54 -21.73 -14.61
N ARG A 435 9.57 -23.01 -14.99
CA ARG A 435 9.56 -24.10 -14.02
C ARG A 435 10.83 -24.03 -13.18
N SER A 436 10.69 -24.18 -11.86
CA SER A 436 11.82 -24.29 -10.92
C SER A 436 12.78 -25.41 -11.29
N ARG A 437 14.01 -25.32 -10.82
CA ARG A 437 15.11 -26.23 -11.17
C ARG A 437 15.78 -26.79 -9.92
N VAL A 438 16.33 -27.99 -10.04
CA VAL A 438 17.16 -28.64 -9.02
C VAL A 438 18.44 -29.10 -9.69
N PHE A 439 19.56 -28.85 -9.04
CA PHE A 439 20.89 -29.22 -9.49
C PHE A 439 21.60 -30.01 -8.40
N GLU A 440 22.14 -31.15 -8.81
CA GLU A 440 22.99 -31.99 -7.97
C GLU A 440 24.42 -31.42 -7.99
N ASN A 441 25.05 -31.27 -6.83
CA ASN A 441 26.47 -30.96 -6.78
C ASN A 441 27.28 -32.23 -7.09
N THR A 442 28.29 -32.08 -7.95
CA THR A 442 29.10 -33.20 -8.44
C THR A 442 30.56 -33.10 -8.00
N GLY A 443 30.87 -32.11 -7.15
CA GLY A 443 32.20 -31.76 -6.69
C GLY A 443 33.04 -30.95 -7.69
N ASP A 444 32.69 -30.93 -8.97
CA ASP A 444 33.30 -30.07 -9.99
C ASP A 444 32.31 -29.10 -10.67
N GLY A 445 31.06 -29.08 -10.21
CA GLY A 445 30.01 -28.20 -10.67
C GLY A 445 28.61 -28.74 -10.34
N PHE A 446 27.59 -28.15 -10.95
CA PHE A 446 26.18 -28.45 -10.71
C PHE A 446 25.53 -29.08 -11.93
N ARG A 447 24.90 -30.24 -11.74
CA ARG A 447 24.22 -31.01 -12.78
C ARG A 447 22.70 -30.88 -12.66
N ASP A 448 22.03 -30.36 -13.68
CA ASP A 448 20.56 -30.25 -13.69
C ASP A 448 19.90 -31.65 -13.61
N VAL A 449 19.21 -31.91 -12.50
CA VAL A 449 18.44 -33.13 -12.22
C VAL A 449 16.93 -32.89 -12.26
N SER A 450 16.47 -31.71 -12.66
CA SER A 450 15.06 -31.29 -12.62
C SER A 450 14.12 -32.24 -13.38
N ALA A 451 14.62 -32.91 -14.42
CA ALA A 451 13.83 -33.88 -15.18
C ALA A 451 13.34 -35.07 -14.35
N ALA A 452 14.05 -35.43 -13.27
CA ALA A 452 13.67 -36.52 -12.38
C ALA A 452 12.41 -36.21 -11.56
N PHE A 453 12.13 -34.93 -11.30
CA PHE A 453 10.95 -34.46 -10.58
C PHE A 453 9.68 -34.41 -11.45
N GLY A 454 9.80 -34.62 -12.76
CA GLY A 454 8.68 -34.52 -13.70
C GLY A 454 7.96 -33.17 -13.62
N ASP A 455 6.65 -33.19 -13.35
CA ASP A 455 5.82 -31.99 -13.26
C ASP A 455 5.67 -31.44 -11.82
N ALA A 456 6.35 -32.03 -10.83
CA ALA A 456 6.23 -31.64 -9.42
C ALA A 456 6.82 -30.26 -9.11
N LEU A 457 7.88 -29.85 -9.82
CA LEU A 457 8.53 -28.55 -9.60
C LEU A 457 7.61 -27.40 -10.06
N PRO A 458 7.26 -26.44 -9.19
CA PRO A 458 6.26 -25.42 -9.50
C PRO A 458 6.80 -24.28 -10.39
N PHE A 459 5.88 -23.49 -10.93
CA PHE A 459 6.12 -22.14 -11.44
C PHE A 459 5.71 -21.11 -10.37
N CYS A 460 5.76 -19.82 -10.70
CA CYS A 460 5.27 -18.73 -9.84
C CYS A 460 5.96 -18.69 -8.48
N VAL A 461 7.18 -19.22 -8.35
CA VAL A 461 7.89 -19.24 -7.08
C VAL A 461 8.43 -17.85 -6.77
N SER A 462 8.34 -17.48 -5.50
CA SER A 462 8.98 -16.30 -4.90
C SER A 462 10.12 -16.69 -3.97
N SER A 463 9.93 -17.73 -3.14
CA SER A 463 10.91 -18.25 -2.19
C SER A 463 10.86 -19.78 -2.13
N VAL A 464 11.99 -20.38 -1.74
CA VAL A 464 12.13 -21.83 -1.50
C VAL A 464 12.76 -22.03 -0.13
N SER A 465 12.22 -22.97 0.64
CA SER A 465 12.76 -23.39 1.94
C SER A 465 13.04 -24.90 1.90
N ALA A 466 14.14 -25.32 2.49
CA ALA A 466 14.47 -26.73 2.70
C ALA A 466 14.30 -27.05 4.19
N VAL A 467 13.51 -28.08 4.52
CA VAL A 467 13.12 -28.40 5.90
C VAL A 467 12.72 -29.86 6.00
N ASP A 468 13.10 -30.55 7.07
CA ASP A 468 12.59 -31.90 7.39
C ASP A 468 11.26 -31.76 8.14
N VAL A 469 10.12 -31.89 7.44
CA VAL A 469 8.81 -31.58 8.05
C VAL A 469 8.19 -32.75 8.80
N ASP A 470 8.70 -33.97 8.61
CA ASP A 470 8.20 -35.17 9.31
C ASP A 470 9.26 -35.89 10.15
N SER A 471 10.40 -35.21 10.38
CA SER A 471 11.49 -35.63 11.26
C SER A 471 12.07 -37.00 10.84
N ASP A 472 12.12 -37.27 9.53
CA ASP A 472 12.61 -38.54 8.98
C ASP A 472 14.11 -38.51 8.61
N GLY A 473 14.74 -37.34 8.76
CA GLY A 473 16.15 -37.08 8.47
C GLY A 473 16.44 -36.69 7.02
N LEU A 474 15.41 -36.49 6.20
CA LEU A 474 15.52 -36.03 4.82
C LEU A 474 14.94 -34.62 4.69
N LEU A 475 15.64 -33.75 3.97
CA LEU A 475 15.13 -32.41 3.69
C LEU A 475 14.04 -32.48 2.62
N ASP A 476 12.88 -31.90 2.95
CA ASP A 476 11.78 -31.61 2.05
C ASP A 476 11.92 -30.21 1.45
N LEU A 477 11.19 -29.94 0.37
CA LEU A 477 11.20 -28.64 -0.30
C LEU A 477 9.84 -27.97 -0.19
N TYR A 478 9.80 -26.77 0.39
CA TYR A 478 8.61 -25.92 0.42
C TYR A 478 8.78 -24.71 -0.50
N PHE A 479 7.83 -24.52 -1.42
CA PHE A 479 7.83 -23.43 -2.38
C PHE A 479 6.72 -22.43 -2.04
N SER A 480 7.11 -21.20 -1.71
CA SER A 480 6.19 -20.05 -1.63
C SER A 480 5.88 -19.55 -3.04
N THR A 481 4.60 -19.31 -3.34
CA THR A 481 4.16 -18.92 -4.68
C THR A 481 3.45 -17.57 -4.73
N TYR A 482 3.67 -16.83 -5.81
CA TYR A 482 3.22 -15.47 -6.00
C TYR A 482 2.82 -15.20 -7.45
N ALA A 483 1.60 -14.69 -7.67
CA ALA A 483 1.11 -14.31 -9.00
C ALA A 483 0.16 -13.09 -9.00
N ALA A 484 0.22 -12.23 -7.98
CA ALA A 484 -0.79 -11.20 -7.72
C ALA A 484 -1.10 -10.32 -8.95
N ARG A 485 -0.07 -9.80 -9.64
CA ARG A 485 -0.26 -8.98 -10.85
C ARG A 485 -0.73 -9.79 -12.05
N MET A 486 -0.27 -11.04 -12.23
CA MET A 486 -0.74 -11.91 -13.32
C MET A 486 -2.26 -12.12 -13.22
N ILE A 487 -2.73 -12.41 -12.00
CA ILE A 487 -4.16 -12.52 -11.68
C ILE A 487 -4.86 -11.18 -11.94
N HIS A 488 -4.32 -10.07 -11.42
CA HIS A 488 -4.92 -8.75 -11.59
C HIS A 488 -5.06 -8.33 -13.06
N GLN A 489 -4.05 -8.58 -13.89
CA GLN A 489 -4.07 -8.24 -15.31
C GLN A 489 -5.07 -9.06 -16.11
N GLU A 490 -5.21 -10.35 -15.78
CA GLU A 490 -6.27 -11.15 -16.36
C GLU A 490 -7.64 -10.60 -15.98
N MET A 491 -7.86 -10.35 -14.69
CA MET A 491 -9.13 -9.83 -14.16
C MET A 491 -9.48 -8.44 -14.72
N GLY A 492 -8.48 -7.57 -14.92
CA GLY A 492 -8.64 -6.21 -15.45
C GLY A 492 -9.02 -6.12 -16.93
N LYS A 493 -8.86 -7.20 -17.72
CA LYS A 493 -9.39 -7.27 -19.10
C LYS A 493 -10.92 -7.33 -19.16
N GLY A 494 -11.61 -7.39 -18.01
CA GLY A 494 -13.06 -7.23 -17.85
C GLY A 494 -13.54 -5.80 -17.54
N GLY A 495 -12.65 -4.81 -17.45
CA GLY A 495 -12.96 -3.44 -17.01
C GLY A 495 -12.25 -3.10 -15.70
N ALA A 496 -11.98 -1.81 -15.47
CA ALA A 496 -11.38 -1.34 -14.22
C ALA A 496 -12.13 -1.94 -13.02
N MET A 497 -11.40 -2.37 -11.99
CA MET A 497 -11.99 -2.71 -10.69
C MET A 497 -12.86 -1.53 -10.27
N ASP A 498 -14.17 -1.65 -10.39
CA ASP A 498 -15.10 -0.83 -9.63
C ASP A 498 -15.40 -1.62 -8.35
N PRO A 499 -14.72 -1.31 -7.23
CA PRO A 499 -14.95 -1.98 -5.95
C PRO A 499 -16.38 -1.79 -5.43
N SER A 500 -17.18 -0.88 -6.02
CA SER A 500 -18.60 -0.68 -5.69
C SER A 500 -19.56 -1.52 -6.53
N SER A 501 -19.11 -2.07 -7.65
CA SER A 501 -19.99 -2.78 -8.62
C SER A 501 -20.31 -4.22 -8.23
N GLY A 502 -19.45 -4.88 -7.45
CA GLY A 502 -19.55 -6.32 -7.16
C GLY A 502 -19.51 -7.23 -8.40
N ASP A 503 -19.22 -6.68 -9.59
CA ASP A 503 -19.23 -7.39 -10.86
C ASP A 503 -17.78 -7.68 -11.28
N LEU A 504 -17.35 -8.93 -11.12
CA LEU A 504 -15.97 -9.37 -11.35
C LEU A 504 -15.60 -9.55 -12.84
N GLY A 505 -16.45 -9.10 -13.76
CA GLY A 505 -16.21 -9.18 -15.20
C GLY A 505 -16.17 -10.61 -15.73
N SER A 506 -16.54 -10.79 -17.00
CA SER A 506 -16.46 -12.08 -17.69
C SER A 506 -15.04 -12.36 -18.17
N VAL A 507 -14.09 -12.56 -17.27
CA VAL A 507 -12.73 -12.97 -17.68
C VAL A 507 -12.72 -14.47 -17.95
N SER A 508 -12.27 -14.83 -19.15
CA SER A 508 -12.18 -16.19 -19.68
C SER A 508 -11.41 -17.12 -18.74
N GLU A 509 -12.12 -17.98 -18.00
CA GLU A 509 -11.68 -19.23 -17.36
C GLU A 509 -10.16 -19.43 -17.10
N GLY A 510 -9.47 -18.48 -16.49
CA GLY A 510 -8.06 -18.67 -16.08
C GLY A 510 -7.07 -19.07 -17.17
N ALA A 511 -7.30 -18.64 -18.41
CA ALA A 511 -6.57 -19.17 -19.56
C ALA A 511 -5.05 -18.92 -19.50
N PHE A 512 -4.57 -17.85 -18.87
CA PHE A 512 -3.13 -17.57 -18.84
C PHE A 512 -2.43 -18.31 -17.69
N LEU A 513 -3.00 -18.38 -16.48
CA LEU A 513 -2.44 -19.20 -15.39
C LEU A 513 -2.54 -20.73 -15.59
N ARG A 514 -3.45 -21.23 -16.45
CA ARG A 514 -3.49 -22.67 -16.83
C ARG A 514 -2.15 -23.20 -17.38
N GLY A 515 -1.30 -22.35 -17.95
CA GLY A 515 0.02 -22.74 -18.42
C GLY A 515 1.10 -22.84 -17.33
N TYR A 516 0.81 -22.35 -16.13
CA TYR A 516 1.75 -22.24 -15.01
C TYR A 516 1.34 -23.09 -13.80
N LEU A 517 0.05 -23.40 -13.67
CA LEU A 517 -0.50 -24.16 -12.54
C LEU A 517 -0.87 -25.58 -12.97
N PRO A 518 -0.84 -26.56 -12.05
CA PRO A 518 -1.37 -27.90 -12.30
C PRO A 518 -2.85 -27.87 -12.74
N ASP A 519 -3.27 -28.93 -13.44
CA ASP A 519 -4.65 -29.09 -13.89
C ASP A 519 -5.64 -28.96 -12.71
N GLY A 520 -6.62 -28.05 -12.83
CA GLY A 520 -7.64 -27.79 -11.81
C GLY A 520 -7.28 -26.67 -10.82
N ASP A 521 -6.00 -26.42 -10.56
CA ASP A 521 -5.56 -25.41 -9.58
C ASP A 521 -5.83 -23.99 -10.08
N ALA A 522 -5.72 -23.76 -11.39
CA ALA A 522 -6.17 -22.52 -12.00
C ALA A 522 -7.67 -22.31 -11.72
N GLU A 523 -8.54 -23.26 -12.08
CA GLU A 523 -9.98 -23.15 -11.85
C GLU A 523 -10.34 -22.92 -10.37
N GLU A 524 -9.62 -23.58 -9.45
CA GLU A 524 -9.72 -23.37 -8.00
C GLU A 524 -9.38 -21.94 -7.59
N LEU A 525 -8.22 -21.43 -8.01
CA LEU A 525 -7.77 -20.08 -7.73
C LEU A 525 -8.80 -19.03 -8.19
N TYR A 526 -9.31 -19.14 -9.43
CA TYR A 526 -10.33 -18.21 -9.90
C TYR A 526 -11.67 -18.39 -9.19
N ARG A 527 -11.98 -19.57 -8.65
CA ARG A 527 -13.18 -19.74 -7.83
C ARG A 527 -13.03 -19.01 -6.49
N ARG A 528 -11.89 -19.19 -5.82
CA ARG A 528 -11.54 -18.48 -4.58
C ARG A 528 -11.56 -16.98 -4.80
N TYR A 529 -10.98 -16.50 -5.89
CA TYR A 529 -10.97 -15.09 -6.26
C TYR A 529 -12.38 -14.51 -6.45
N ARG A 530 -13.35 -15.32 -6.91
CA ARG A 530 -14.75 -14.90 -7.08
C ARG A 530 -15.56 -14.88 -5.78
N THR A 531 -15.07 -15.52 -4.73
CA THR A 531 -15.76 -15.63 -3.44
C THR A 531 -15.04 -14.86 -2.32
N ILE A 532 -14.06 -14.02 -2.67
CA ILE A 532 -13.27 -13.27 -1.68
C ILE A 532 -14.14 -12.37 -0.81
N GLY A 533 -13.79 -12.27 0.47
CA GLY A 533 -14.50 -11.40 1.40
C GLY A 533 -14.22 -9.91 1.13
N HIS A 534 -12.96 -9.56 0.83
CA HIS A 534 -12.57 -8.19 0.52
C HIS A 534 -11.67 -8.10 -0.73
N PRO A 535 -11.97 -7.23 -1.72
CA PRO A 535 -11.29 -7.19 -3.02
C PRO A 535 -9.81 -6.78 -2.99
N ILE A 536 -9.32 -6.32 -1.84
CA ILE A 536 -7.95 -5.83 -1.63
C ILE A 536 -7.24 -6.52 -0.47
N LEU A 537 -7.97 -6.91 0.59
CA LEU A 537 -7.37 -7.31 1.86
C LEU A 537 -7.35 -8.83 2.07
N ASP A 538 -7.87 -9.57 1.10
CA ASP A 538 -8.09 -11.01 1.20
C ASP A 538 -7.93 -11.67 -0.17
N ARG A 539 -6.89 -11.26 -0.93
CA ARG A 539 -6.66 -11.75 -2.29
C ARG A 539 -6.01 -13.13 -2.26
N PRO A 540 -6.58 -14.14 -2.94
CA PRO A 540 -5.93 -15.43 -3.06
C PRO A 540 -4.79 -15.36 -4.09
N GLY A 541 -3.85 -16.30 -3.96
CA GLY A 541 -2.77 -16.54 -4.91
C GLY A 541 -2.67 -18.03 -5.24
N PRO A 542 -1.73 -18.42 -6.11
CA PRO A 542 -1.43 -19.83 -6.35
C PRO A 542 -1.16 -20.57 -5.04
N PRO A 543 -1.41 -21.89 -4.97
CA PRO A 543 -1.12 -22.64 -3.77
C PRO A 543 0.39 -22.80 -3.59
N ASN A 544 0.86 -22.60 -2.36
CA ASN A 544 2.20 -23.04 -1.98
C ASN A 544 2.31 -24.57 -2.13
N VAL A 545 3.54 -25.05 -2.37
CA VAL A 545 3.79 -26.46 -2.72
C VAL A 545 4.83 -27.05 -1.78
N LEU A 546 4.47 -28.12 -1.07
CA LEU A 546 5.42 -28.97 -0.33
C LEU A 546 5.73 -30.22 -1.17
N LEU A 547 7.01 -30.47 -1.43
CA LEU A 547 7.53 -31.71 -2.02
C LEU A 547 8.25 -32.49 -0.94
N ARG A 548 7.71 -33.65 -0.58
CA ARG A 548 8.29 -34.53 0.45
C ARG A 548 9.33 -35.46 -0.15
N ASN A 549 10.52 -35.52 0.43
CA ASN A 549 11.59 -36.42 0.05
C ASN A 549 11.33 -37.82 0.63
N ARG A 550 11.28 -38.85 -0.22
CA ARG A 550 11.15 -40.25 0.23
C ARG A 550 12.50 -40.99 0.25
N GLY A 551 13.60 -40.28 0.02
CA GLY A 551 14.94 -40.81 -0.07
C GLY A 551 15.19 -41.59 -1.36
N GLY A 552 16.44 -41.98 -1.59
CA GLY A 552 16.82 -42.74 -2.80
C GLY A 552 16.89 -41.91 -4.09
N GLY A 553 17.02 -40.59 -3.95
CA GLY A 553 17.35 -39.65 -5.02
C GLY A 553 16.18 -38.83 -5.56
N PRO A 554 16.48 -37.89 -6.49
CA PRO A 554 15.55 -36.84 -6.96
C PRO A 554 14.19 -37.31 -7.50
N ALA A 555 14.08 -38.56 -7.96
CA ALA A 555 12.85 -39.10 -8.54
C ALA A 555 11.78 -39.46 -7.49
N ASN A 556 12.14 -39.46 -6.20
CA ASN A 556 11.28 -39.90 -5.10
C ASN A 556 10.71 -38.74 -4.28
N PHE A 557 10.74 -37.51 -4.82
CA PHE A 557 10.03 -36.37 -4.24
C PHE A 557 8.55 -36.41 -4.63
N GLU A 558 7.67 -36.32 -3.63
CA GLU A 558 6.22 -36.42 -3.80
C GLU A 558 5.51 -35.14 -3.36
N PRO A 559 4.66 -34.53 -4.21
CA PRO A 559 3.87 -33.37 -3.79
C PRO A 559 2.84 -33.77 -2.73
N VAL A 560 2.85 -33.06 -1.61
CA VAL A 560 1.85 -33.24 -0.54
C VAL A 560 0.59 -32.49 -0.96
N ARG A 561 -0.47 -33.23 -1.31
CA ARG A 561 -1.79 -32.68 -1.71
C ARG A 561 -2.85 -33.11 -0.69
N ASP A 562 -3.56 -32.15 -0.11
CA ASP A 562 -4.75 -32.25 0.78
C ASP A 562 -4.84 -33.47 1.71
N GLY A 563 -4.70 -33.22 3.02
CA GLY A 563 -5.06 -34.16 4.08
C GLY A 563 -4.82 -33.57 5.48
N ALA A 564 -5.91 -33.24 6.20
CA ALA A 564 -5.94 -32.74 7.59
C ALA A 564 -4.71 -31.90 8.01
N GLY A 565 -4.62 -30.74 7.39
CA GLY A 565 -3.66 -29.69 7.69
C GLY A 565 -3.18 -29.01 6.41
N ASP A 566 -3.76 -27.85 6.07
CA ASP A 566 -3.58 -27.22 4.76
C ASP A 566 -2.24 -26.47 4.69
N VAL A 567 -1.19 -27.17 4.29
CA VAL A 567 0.11 -26.56 3.98
C VAL A 567 0.09 -25.82 2.63
N ALA A 568 -0.94 -26.05 1.81
CA ALA A 568 -1.12 -25.41 0.52
C ALA A 568 -1.84 -24.06 0.71
N VAL A 569 -1.14 -23.09 1.30
CA VAL A 569 -1.67 -21.75 1.52
C VAL A 569 -2.01 -21.08 0.17
N TRP A 570 -3.29 -20.82 -0.08
CA TRP A 570 -3.79 -20.20 -1.32
C TRP A 570 -3.71 -18.67 -1.29
N ARG A 571 -2.51 -18.13 -1.06
CA ARG A 571 -2.22 -16.70 -0.93
C ARG A 571 -1.09 -16.31 -1.88
N ASN A 572 -0.86 -15.01 -2.05
CA ASN A 572 0.35 -14.55 -2.72
C ASN A 572 1.45 -14.48 -1.66
N THR A 573 2.13 -15.59 -1.44
CA THR A 573 3.16 -15.71 -0.40
C THR A 573 4.50 -15.26 -0.95
N PHE A 574 5.22 -14.40 -0.23
CA PHE A 574 6.59 -14.03 -0.58
C PHE A 574 7.60 -15.02 0.00
N GLN A 575 7.49 -15.30 1.30
CA GLN A 575 8.42 -16.15 2.03
C GLN A 575 7.67 -16.97 3.09
N THR A 576 8.13 -18.19 3.30
CA THR A 576 7.77 -19.02 4.44
C THR A 576 9.02 -19.33 5.25
N THR A 577 8.98 -19.03 6.53
CA THR A 577 10.08 -19.27 7.47
C THR A 577 9.70 -20.41 8.39
N PHE A 578 10.55 -21.43 8.43
CA PHE A 578 10.36 -22.61 9.29
C PHE A 578 11.14 -22.46 10.59
N VAL A 579 10.53 -22.84 11.70
CA VAL A 579 11.14 -22.74 13.04
C VAL A 579 10.42 -23.68 14.01
N ASP A 580 11.16 -24.29 14.95
CA ASP A 580 10.57 -24.99 16.11
C ASP A 580 10.25 -23.96 17.20
N TRP A 581 9.05 -23.40 17.17
CA TRP A 581 8.71 -22.25 18.02
C TRP A 581 8.26 -22.65 19.43
N ASP A 582 7.68 -23.84 19.59
CA ASP A 582 7.12 -24.34 20.84
C ASP A 582 8.02 -25.39 21.50
N GLY A 583 9.14 -25.72 20.86
CA GLY A 583 10.21 -26.56 21.40
C GLY A 583 9.84 -28.05 21.41
N ASP A 584 8.90 -28.47 20.57
CA ASP A 584 8.48 -29.86 20.46
C ASP A 584 9.32 -30.69 19.48
N GLY A 585 10.18 -30.01 18.70
CA GLY A 585 11.12 -30.58 17.75
C GLY A 585 10.60 -30.66 16.31
N ASP A 586 9.31 -30.43 16.08
CA ASP A 586 8.75 -30.31 14.73
C ASP A 586 8.91 -28.86 14.23
N GLN A 587 9.15 -28.69 12.93
CA GLN A 587 9.33 -27.36 12.34
C GLN A 587 7.98 -26.74 11.95
N ASP A 588 7.58 -25.67 12.61
CA ASP A 588 6.40 -24.86 12.32
C ASP A 588 6.68 -23.84 11.23
N ALA A 589 5.64 -23.26 10.63
CA ALA A 589 5.78 -22.38 9.47
C ALA A 589 5.07 -21.04 9.67
N TYR A 590 5.82 -19.94 9.61
CA TYR A 590 5.26 -18.60 9.44
C TYR A 590 5.26 -18.20 7.96
N VAL A 591 4.10 -17.80 7.45
CA VAL A 591 3.85 -17.56 6.02
C VAL A 591 3.53 -16.09 5.80
N ALA A 592 4.49 -15.36 5.21
CA ALA A 592 4.35 -13.94 4.90
C ALA A 592 3.61 -13.74 3.57
N ASN A 593 2.42 -13.16 3.65
CA ASN A 593 1.48 -13.03 2.54
C ASN A 593 1.28 -11.58 2.11
N ASP A 594 1.23 -11.37 0.80
CA ASP A 594 0.83 -10.12 0.19
C ASP A 594 -0.67 -10.09 -0.09
N PHE A 595 -1.27 -8.91 0.02
CA PHE A 595 -2.70 -8.66 -0.16
C PHE A 595 -3.64 -9.57 0.67
N ALA A 596 -3.14 -10.14 1.77
CA ALA A 596 -3.86 -11.01 2.70
C ALA A 596 -3.13 -11.05 4.05
N PRO A 597 -3.81 -11.43 5.15
CA PRO A 597 -3.15 -11.67 6.42
C PRO A 597 -2.10 -12.78 6.31
N ASN A 598 -1.04 -12.69 7.12
CA ASN A 598 -0.06 -13.76 7.30
C ASN A 598 -0.69 -14.97 7.99
N ASN A 599 -0.09 -16.15 7.81
CA ASN A 599 -0.47 -17.37 8.53
C ASN A 599 0.67 -17.84 9.43
N PHE A 600 0.33 -18.45 10.56
CA PHE A 600 1.24 -19.27 11.36
C PHE A 600 0.63 -20.67 11.46
N LEU A 601 1.37 -21.66 10.95
CA LEU A 601 0.97 -23.05 10.89
C LEU A 601 1.85 -23.87 11.85
N ARG A 602 1.24 -24.48 12.88
CA ARG A 602 1.92 -25.43 13.77
C ARG A 602 2.02 -26.80 13.10
N ASN A 603 3.16 -27.47 13.19
CA ASN A 603 3.37 -28.79 12.61
C ASN A 603 3.17 -29.91 13.64
N ASP A 604 2.09 -30.68 13.54
CA ASP A 604 1.80 -31.82 14.42
C ASP A 604 2.27 -33.14 13.74
N GLY A 605 3.59 -33.36 13.60
CA GLY A 605 4.18 -34.55 13.00
C GLY A 605 3.87 -34.70 11.50
N GLY A 606 4.15 -33.65 10.72
CA GLY A 606 3.91 -33.55 9.28
C GLY A 606 2.49 -33.13 8.90
N LYS A 607 1.70 -32.61 9.85
CA LYS A 607 0.33 -32.11 9.67
C LYS A 607 0.20 -30.68 10.19
N PHE A 608 -0.07 -29.75 9.30
CA PHE A 608 -0.06 -28.33 9.63
C PHE A 608 -1.41 -27.81 10.13
N VAL A 609 -1.46 -27.20 11.32
CA VAL A 609 -2.66 -26.59 11.89
C VAL A 609 -2.49 -25.08 11.93
N ASP A 610 -3.44 -24.33 11.37
CA ASP A 610 -3.42 -22.87 11.45
C ASP A 610 -3.68 -22.41 12.90
N VAL A 611 -2.67 -21.79 13.51
CA VAL A 611 -2.66 -21.23 14.86
C VAL A 611 -2.54 -19.70 14.86
N THR A 612 -2.73 -19.05 13.71
CA THR A 612 -2.50 -17.61 13.51
C THR A 612 -3.27 -16.75 14.53
N GLU A 613 -4.55 -17.05 14.75
CA GLU A 613 -5.38 -16.32 15.72
C GLU A 613 -4.98 -16.61 17.17
N GLU A 614 -4.60 -17.85 17.49
CA GLU A 614 -4.19 -18.29 18.82
C GLU A 614 -2.88 -17.62 19.26
N THR A 615 -1.94 -17.49 18.32
CA THR A 615 -0.62 -16.91 18.57
C THR A 615 -0.61 -15.38 18.57
N GLY A 616 -1.66 -14.72 18.05
CA GLY A 616 -1.72 -13.26 17.93
C GLY A 616 -0.89 -12.69 16.78
N THR A 617 -0.48 -13.54 15.82
CA THR A 617 0.48 -13.20 14.75
C THR A 617 -0.17 -12.93 13.40
N ALA A 618 -1.50 -12.75 13.38
CA ALA A 618 -2.28 -12.35 12.21
C ALA A 618 -1.96 -10.90 11.77
N ASP A 619 -0.70 -10.64 11.44
CA ASP A 619 -0.29 -9.36 10.90
C ASP A 619 -1.00 -9.17 9.57
N VAL A 620 -1.75 -8.07 9.50
CA VAL A 620 -2.47 -7.66 8.31
C VAL A 620 -1.62 -6.74 7.45
N GLY A 621 -0.34 -6.49 7.77
CA GLY A 621 0.59 -5.90 6.82
C GLY A 621 0.70 -6.76 5.55
N PHE A 622 1.07 -6.14 4.43
CA PHE A 622 1.44 -6.90 3.22
C PHE A 622 2.83 -7.50 3.45
N GLY A 623 2.84 -8.72 3.98
CA GLY A 623 4.03 -9.45 4.42
C GLY A 623 4.94 -9.80 3.24
N MET A 624 6.22 -9.49 3.41
CA MET A 624 7.27 -9.68 2.40
C MET A 624 8.33 -10.71 2.83
N GLY A 625 8.47 -10.91 4.15
CA GLY A 625 9.45 -11.81 4.73
C GLY A 625 9.36 -11.79 6.25
N ALA A 626 9.86 -12.85 6.88
CA ALA A 626 9.85 -12.98 8.33
C ALA A 626 11.11 -13.68 8.83
N ASP A 627 11.52 -13.34 10.05
CA ASP A 627 12.63 -13.98 10.74
C ASP A 627 12.34 -14.12 12.24
N PHE A 628 12.97 -15.12 12.85
CA PHE A 628 12.82 -15.44 14.27
C PHE A 628 14.15 -15.32 15.00
N GLY A 629 14.13 -14.75 16.21
CA GLY A 629 15.33 -14.60 17.04
C GLY A 629 14.99 -14.10 18.43
N ASP A 630 15.77 -14.46 19.44
CA ASP A 630 15.63 -13.96 20.81
C ASP A 630 16.38 -12.62 20.94
N TYR A 631 15.74 -11.51 20.55
CA TYR A 631 16.44 -10.22 20.49
C TYR A 631 16.69 -9.64 21.89
N ASN A 632 15.95 -10.11 22.89
CA ASN A 632 15.96 -9.56 24.24
C ASN A 632 16.69 -10.48 25.25
N ASN A 633 17.14 -11.66 24.80
CA ASN A 633 17.80 -12.71 25.59
C ASN A 633 16.92 -13.26 26.74
N ASP A 634 15.60 -13.41 26.54
CA ASP A 634 14.68 -13.99 27.52
C ASP A 634 14.47 -15.51 27.37
N GLY A 635 15.06 -16.10 26.34
CA GLY A 635 14.98 -17.52 26.03
C GLY A 635 13.74 -17.92 25.23
N THR A 636 12.95 -16.96 24.75
CA THR A 636 11.83 -17.19 23.83
C THR A 636 12.11 -16.55 22.47
N LEU A 637 11.60 -17.16 21.41
CA LEU A 637 11.77 -16.63 20.06
C LEU A 637 10.82 -15.46 19.83
N ASP A 638 11.38 -14.34 19.38
CA ASP A 638 10.64 -13.18 18.88
C ASP A 638 10.47 -13.28 17.37
N LEU A 639 9.48 -12.56 16.81
CA LEU A 639 9.14 -12.59 15.39
C LEU A 639 9.25 -11.18 14.79
N TYR A 640 10.12 -11.03 13.78
CA TYR A 640 10.19 -9.85 12.94
C TYR A 640 9.51 -10.10 11.59
N VAL A 641 8.60 -9.22 11.20
CA VAL A 641 7.86 -9.31 9.93
C VAL A 641 8.09 -8.04 9.12
N THR A 642 8.61 -8.22 7.91
CA THR A 642 8.75 -7.13 6.93
C THR A 642 7.48 -6.95 6.14
N ASN A 643 7.08 -5.68 5.95
CA ASN A 643 5.82 -5.31 5.33
C ASN A 643 5.98 -4.12 4.39
N MET A 644 4.99 -3.92 3.53
CA MET A 644 4.84 -2.67 2.79
C MET A 644 4.68 -1.46 3.72
N PHE A 645 5.21 -0.33 3.26
CA PHE A 645 5.10 0.96 3.93
C PHE A 645 4.62 2.01 2.93
N SER A 646 3.72 2.88 3.39
CA SER A 646 3.33 4.06 2.59
C SER A 646 3.25 5.29 3.47
N LYS A 647 4.18 6.21 3.27
CA LYS A 647 4.18 7.49 3.97
C LYS A 647 2.91 8.30 3.69
N ALA A 648 2.49 8.36 2.43
CA ALA A 648 1.23 8.98 2.03
C ALA A 648 0.02 8.20 2.58
N GLY A 649 0.07 6.87 2.52
CA GLY A 649 -0.96 6.00 3.09
C GLY A 649 -1.22 6.30 4.57
N ARG A 650 -0.18 6.38 5.41
CA ARG A 650 -0.32 6.72 6.84
C ARG A 650 -0.93 8.09 7.06
N ARG A 651 -0.47 9.08 6.28
CA ARG A 651 -1.02 10.45 6.37
C ARG A 651 -2.51 10.48 6.03
N ILE A 652 -2.91 9.85 4.94
CA ILE A 652 -4.27 9.93 4.42
C ILE A 652 -5.21 9.11 5.30
N THR A 653 -4.84 7.87 5.64
CA THR A 653 -5.70 6.97 6.41
C THR A 653 -5.95 7.47 7.82
N SER A 654 -4.97 8.10 8.46
CA SER A 654 -5.13 8.70 9.80
C SER A 654 -6.10 9.89 9.85
N GLN A 655 -6.42 10.52 8.71
CA GLN A 655 -7.36 11.64 8.62
C GLN A 655 -8.82 11.18 8.44
N ILE A 656 -9.05 9.91 8.10
CA ILE A 656 -10.39 9.39 7.77
C ILE A 656 -10.87 8.45 8.89
N ALA A 657 -11.50 9.00 9.92
CA ALA A 657 -11.96 8.25 11.09
C ALA A 657 -12.99 7.13 10.80
N THR A 658 -13.64 7.16 9.64
CA THR A 658 -14.62 6.13 9.23
C THR A 658 -14.03 5.03 8.35
N LEU A 659 -12.73 5.10 8.04
CA LEU A 659 -12.05 4.12 7.23
C LEU A 659 -11.91 2.79 7.98
N ASP A 660 -11.96 1.68 7.26
CA ASP A 660 -11.60 0.38 7.83
C ASP A 660 -10.17 0.47 8.39
N PRO A 661 -9.96 0.19 9.69
CA PRO A 661 -8.69 0.42 10.37
C PRO A 661 -7.54 -0.36 9.71
N ARG A 662 -7.83 -1.47 9.03
CA ARG A 662 -6.81 -2.26 8.32
C ARG A 662 -6.07 -1.43 7.26
N PHE A 663 -6.70 -0.41 6.66
CA PHE A 663 -6.00 0.50 5.74
C PHE A 663 -4.83 1.25 6.37
N ALA A 664 -4.95 1.64 7.64
CA ALA A 664 -3.84 2.24 8.37
C ALA A 664 -2.72 1.22 8.61
N GLU A 665 -3.10 -0.02 8.94
CA GLU A 665 -2.18 -1.13 9.17
C GLU A 665 -1.37 -1.48 7.91
N PHE A 666 -1.97 -1.47 6.70
CA PHE A 666 -1.21 -1.72 5.45
C PHE A 666 -0.16 -0.65 5.14
N ALA A 667 -0.38 0.58 5.59
CA ALA A 667 0.57 1.67 5.37
C ALA A 667 1.67 1.72 6.45
N ARG A 668 1.56 0.89 7.49
CA ARG A 668 2.36 0.92 8.71
C ARG A 668 3.77 0.34 8.57
N GLY A 669 4.13 -0.42 7.54
CA GLY A 669 5.46 -1.02 7.51
C GLY A 669 5.65 -2.13 8.54
N ASN A 670 6.92 -2.44 8.82
CA ASN A 670 7.36 -3.68 9.47
C ASN A 670 6.84 -3.86 10.91
N SER A 671 6.62 -5.10 11.33
CA SER A 671 6.18 -5.44 12.69
C SER A 671 7.28 -6.19 13.45
N LEU A 672 7.37 -5.93 14.75
CA LEU A 672 8.14 -6.74 15.69
C LEU A 672 7.22 -7.24 16.79
N PHE A 673 7.28 -8.54 17.03
CA PHE A 673 6.48 -9.27 17.98
C PHE A 673 7.41 -9.93 19.00
N ARG A 674 7.18 -9.69 20.29
CA ARG A 674 7.90 -10.33 21.38
C ARG A 674 7.25 -11.66 21.74
N GLY A 675 8.04 -12.71 21.93
CA GLY A 675 7.58 -14.01 22.40
C GLY A 675 7.09 -13.96 23.86
N GLU A 676 6.03 -14.71 24.17
CA GLU A 676 5.45 -14.79 25.53
C GLU A 676 5.17 -16.27 25.92
N GLY A 677 6.03 -17.19 25.47
CA GLY A 677 5.95 -18.61 25.82
C GLY A 677 4.72 -19.33 25.24
N GLY A 678 4.49 -19.18 23.94
CA GLY A 678 3.36 -19.77 23.19
C GLY A 678 2.36 -18.76 22.62
N SER A 679 2.67 -17.46 22.70
CA SER A 679 1.95 -16.41 22.00
C SER A 679 2.89 -15.23 21.74
N PHE A 680 2.43 -14.23 21.00
CA PHE A 680 3.22 -13.06 20.66
C PHE A 680 2.53 -11.76 21.07
N GLU A 681 3.29 -10.84 21.65
CA GLU A 681 2.87 -9.46 21.85
C GLU A 681 3.52 -8.56 20.79
N LYS A 682 2.71 -7.81 20.05
CA LYS A 682 3.26 -6.80 19.15
C LYS A 682 3.88 -5.64 19.95
N VAL A 683 5.18 -5.41 19.77
CA VAL A 683 5.96 -4.36 20.47
C VAL A 683 6.43 -3.21 19.57
N SER A 684 6.22 -3.30 18.26
CA SER A 684 6.60 -2.23 17.33
C SER A 684 5.61 -1.06 17.28
N GLY A 685 6.11 0.13 16.92
CA GLY A 685 5.30 1.33 16.73
C GLY A 685 6.09 2.50 16.15
N LEU A 686 5.49 3.70 16.10
CA LEU A 686 6.11 4.90 15.50
C LEU A 686 6.86 5.80 16.49
N ALA A 687 6.71 5.57 17.79
CA ALA A 687 7.32 6.39 18.83
C ALA A 687 7.58 5.54 20.08
N PRO A 688 8.54 5.94 20.94
CA PRO A 688 8.77 5.24 22.20
C PRO A 688 7.51 5.32 23.08
N PRO A 689 7.26 4.33 23.95
CA PRO A 689 8.14 3.21 24.29
C PRO A 689 8.16 2.05 23.28
N ALA A 690 7.36 2.11 22.21
CA ALA A 690 7.35 1.05 21.18
C ALA A 690 8.66 1.05 20.37
N LEU A 691 9.06 -0.14 19.91
CA LEU A 691 10.26 -0.31 19.09
C LEU A 691 9.99 0.18 17.67
N GLN A 692 10.85 1.07 17.17
CA GLN A 692 10.53 1.87 15.98
C GLN A 692 10.81 1.18 14.64
N VAL A 693 10.73 -0.16 14.58
CA VAL A 693 10.99 -0.93 13.36
C VAL A 693 10.02 -0.61 12.22
N GLU A 694 8.82 -0.10 12.54
CA GLU A 694 7.84 0.40 11.56
C GLU A 694 8.40 1.56 10.72
N LYS A 695 9.45 2.25 11.19
CA LYS A 695 10.10 3.34 10.45
C LYS A 695 11.14 2.86 9.42
N ALA A 696 11.45 1.57 9.36
CA ALA A 696 12.46 1.02 8.44
C ALA A 696 12.04 1.09 6.95
N GLY A 697 10.81 1.52 6.68
CA GLY A 697 10.29 1.75 5.33
C GLY A 697 9.64 0.50 4.78
N TRP A 698 9.58 0.42 3.45
CA TRP A 698 9.05 -0.77 2.77
C TRP A 698 10.21 -1.74 2.63
N SER A 699 10.10 -2.86 3.32
CA SER A 699 11.14 -3.87 3.34
C SER A 699 10.73 -5.13 2.57
N TRP A 700 11.70 -5.77 1.92
CA TRP A 700 11.54 -6.96 1.07
C TRP A 700 12.09 -8.23 1.73
N GLY A 701 12.47 -8.13 3.00
CA GLY A 701 13.15 -9.15 3.78
C GLY A 701 13.92 -8.50 4.93
N GLY A 702 14.24 -9.28 5.95
CA GLY A 702 15.02 -8.82 7.09
C GLY A 702 15.41 -9.98 7.99
N GLN A 703 16.43 -9.76 8.81
CA GLN A 703 17.05 -10.78 9.64
C GLN A 703 17.44 -10.23 11.01
N PHE A 704 17.39 -11.09 12.01
CA PHE A 704 18.07 -10.92 13.27
C PHE A 704 19.54 -11.32 13.13
N LEU A 705 20.44 -10.45 13.56
CA LEU A 705 21.87 -10.73 13.60
C LEU A 705 22.56 -9.80 14.60
N ASP A 706 23.59 -10.28 15.27
CA ASP A 706 24.40 -9.46 16.18
C ASP A 706 25.49 -8.73 15.37
N ILE A 707 25.21 -7.49 14.96
CA ILE A 707 26.08 -6.78 13.99
C ILE A 707 27.32 -6.18 14.67
N ASP A 708 27.22 -5.87 15.96
CA ASP A 708 28.27 -5.22 16.74
C ASP A 708 28.95 -6.16 17.75
N ASN A 709 28.52 -7.42 17.79
CA ASN A 709 29.01 -8.48 18.69
C ASN A 709 28.81 -8.14 20.17
N ASP A 710 27.72 -7.45 20.53
CA ASP A 710 27.39 -7.12 21.92
C ASP A 710 26.60 -8.22 22.65
N GLY A 711 26.21 -9.28 21.93
CA GLY A 711 25.46 -10.42 22.44
C GLY A 711 23.94 -10.26 22.40
N TYR A 712 23.42 -9.15 21.87
CA TYR A 712 22.01 -8.96 21.55
C TYR A 712 21.82 -8.98 20.03
N LEU A 713 20.68 -9.52 19.57
CA LEU A 713 20.38 -9.53 18.14
C LEU A 713 19.86 -8.16 17.70
N ASP A 714 20.50 -7.58 16.68
CA ASP A 714 20.00 -6.43 15.95
C ASP A 714 19.00 -6.87 14.86
N VAL A 715 18.24 -5.89 14.35
CA VAL A 715 17.38 -6.10 13.18
C VAL A 715 17.99 -5.42 11.96
N HIS A 716 18.30 -6.22 10.95
CA HIS A 716 18.67 -5.74 9.62
C HIS A 716 17.46 -5.84 8.68
N ALA A 717 17.03 -4.70 8.13
CA ALA A 717 15.88 -4.62 7.22
C ALA A 717 16.31 -4.16 5.82
N LEU A 718 15.99 -4.96 4.81
CA LEU A 718 16.33 -4.67 3.42
C LEU A 718 15.21 -3.86 2.76
N SER A 719 15.49 -2.60 2.47
CA SER A 719 14.55 -1.68 1.84
C SER A 719 15.12 -1.18 0.50
N GLY A 720 14.30 -1.14 -0.54
CA GLY A 720 14.74 -0.71 -1.86
C GLY A 720 13.58 -0.30 -2.76
N HIS A 721 13.77 0.78 -3.52
CA HIS A 721 12.83 1.28 -4.52
C HIS A 721 13.58 1.55 -5.82
N PHE A 722 12.91 1.27 -6.95
CA PHE A 722 13.43 1.68 -8.25
C PHE A 722 13.34 3.21 -8.38
N THR A 723 14.48 3.87 -8.48
CA THR A 723 14.56 5.30 -8.79
C THR A 723 14.55 5.48 -10.29
N ALA A 724 13.88 6.53 -10.79
CA ALA A 724 13.86 6.79 -12.22
C ALA A 724 15.30 6.95 -12.77
N PRO A 725 15.62 6.33 -13.91
CA PRO A 725 16.93 6.50 -14.53
C PRO A 725 17.18 7.97 -14.88
N LYS A 726 18.43 8.42 -14.75
CA LYS A 726 18.80 9.84 -14.91
C LYS A 726 18.39 10.42 -16.26
N GLU A 727 18.36 9.59 -17.30
CA GLU A 727 17.99 9.93 -18.66
C GLU A 727 16.52 10.37 -18.80
N ILE A 728 15.66 9.92 -17.88
CA ILE A 728 14.21 10.16 -17.92
C ILE A 728 13.65 10.70 -16.60
N ALA A 729 14.50 10.93 -15.60
CA ALA A 729 14.14 11.47 -14.31
C ALA A 729 13.57 12.89 -14.45
N ILE A 730 12.47 13.15 -13.75
CA ILE A 730 11.87 14.48 -13.62
C ILE A 730 12.30 15.13 -12.29
N PRO A 731 12.14 16.46 -12.09
CA PRO A 731 12.62 17.15 -10.89
C PRO A 731 12.11 16.61 -9.55
N VAL A 732 11.02 15.83 -9.54
CA VAL A 732 10.48 15.19 -8.32
C VAL A 732 11.09 13.82 -8.03
N ASP A 733 11.86 13.24 -8.96
CA ASP A 733 12.53 11.94 -8.79
C ASP A 733 13.91 12.06 -8.10
N THR A 734 14.46 13.28 -8.03
CA THR A 734 15.77 13.63 -7.45
C THR A 734 15.60 14.28 -6.09
#